data_AF-A0A353BIG0-F1
#
_entry.id   AF-A0A353BIG0-F1
#
_cell.length_a   1.000
_cell.length_b   1.000
_cell.length_c   1.000
_cell.angle_alpha   90.00
_cell.angle_beta   90.00
_cell.angle_gamma   90.00
#
_symmetry.space_group_name_H-M   'P 1'
#
loop_
_entity.id
_entity.type
_entity.pdbx_description
1 polymer ?
#
loop_
_entity_poly.entity_id
_entity_poly.type
_entity_poly.pdbx_seq_one_letter_code
_entity_poly.pdbx_strand_id
1 'polypeptide(L)'
;MSYRKITAAILCLTVLSLAAAAATAPGSTPDRNAKNMSQRTLNINAWTILTTNYGPFVNPPGSTPGGFWGGPGYNYIYGAGVWFAATTPGGTRGVACGYNPNSGQSEMGPVDPYTESYDNWLTNNKARVYLSTDPVDVLEWPRKVDNKRLIKSRQDSYCKYSDQNPQYGFSGSAIVGVVVEQITYAWNYADNNDIVFFFFNVKNKNSYTLTNCRIAPCVDADIGNEAQEAANDRTAFDYHRNLAMQFQSVNEPGWPKTGCVGFRFFQGPVNNTGSTVNIVDNQITKAILPGQPLGMTAFKIFDIDIDPQTDEQRYLTLEGVNYQNMIRDDYDERGAEDPKDKRFVQASGPFILGPDSIVTLCVGTMAAWDTAALKLASDVAQEIFDNDFELANPPTAPTITYTAGDKSVRISWNKAAEDSADAYWAKIDTTNGGLGTPKWWNYFKGSWQYCTDTTLVDSFEIFIALDSTTARVARGAGNPAGGTDTLFAFYNQKAMYEPYDFQGYLVVKARTMAELMDPLRRDYLGSYYANPDTGFNSATSSYRGGAGWMYDRKDGVQIVPNFSTREHVQPTGNLNLPVWDTLGSDRGLIYTLVDDNVVNGMGYYYGVIAYDFQRNVYFTHKCPVTLATNPTENAVYVVPRKPATDYQAPTCRYTHQGGADSKTGGSADMDYQLEVATPTTMKDDTFYIRWSHLRAFQGTMRVPNYRPILLNSAGTAIDSMNMAMKFGIYGNDVTGTTFFGTIDDQFLMGGLVYKPWINWNQKAPKVDSIVIIEAVGGRTYPRDSIKVQIQDAVFGGPSYITAWQWRGSDFEIRWKDTVNASAQPALTAQVWDLTNNIEVPLEAGVTKANMVKSSWCFNPLAAGNGSVLVDSSTASYTMGMHIAGATVFFNYARTSMRRMTTLWPHRPETGDIW
;
A
#
# COMPACT_ATOMS: atom_id res chain seq x y z
N MET A 1 26.57 -20.06 64.86
CA MET A 1 25.94 -20.20 66.20
C MET A 1 24.71 -21.08 66.09
N SER A 2 24.04 -21.42 67.19
CA SER A 2 23.07 -22.54 67.28
C SER A 2 21.67 -22.09 67.75
N TYR A 3 20.71 -23.02 67.71
CA TYR A 3 19.30 -22.94 68.16
C TYR A 3 18.38 -22.01 67.33
N ARG A 4 17.05 -22.18 67.28
CA ARG A 4 16.08 -23.30 67.27
C ARG A 4 14.71 -22.71 67.71
N LYS A 5 13.71 -22.77 66.81
CA LYS A 5 12.27 -23.04 67.05
C LYS A 5 11.49 -22.33 68.19
N ILE A 6 10.41 -21.62 67.81
CA ILE A 6 9.08 -21.62 68.50
C ILE A 6 7.98 -21.72 67.41
N THR A 7 6.79 -22.23 67.75
CA THR A 7 5.70 -22.70 66.85
C THR A 7 4.34 -22.67 67.57
N ALA A 8 3.16 -22.54 66.94
CA ALA A 8 2.78 -22.27 65.54
C ALA A 8 1.25 -21.94 65.42
N ALA A 9 0.80 -21.52 64.22
CA ALA A 9 -0.60 -21.40 63.77
C ALA A 9 -1.44 -20.25 64.41
N ILE A 10 -2.58 -19.77 63.87
CA ILE A 10 -3.59 -20.32 62.94
C ILE A 10 -4.07 -19.26 61.90
N LEU A 11 -4.52 -19.72 60.71
CA LEU A 11 -5.29 -19.07 59.61
C LEU A 11 -5.11 -17.57 59.28
N CYS A 12 -4.79 -17.27 58.01
CA CYS A 12 -5.81 -16.81 57.04
C CYS A 12 -5.37 -17.09 55.59
N LEU A 13 -6.28 -16.99 54.61
CA LEU A 13 -6.05 -17.37 53.21
C LEU A 13 -5.38 -16.26 52.39
N THR A 14 -4.30 -16.59 51.66
CA THR A 14 -4.09 -16.21 50.24
C THR A 14 -2.81 -16.86 49.71
N VAL A 15 -2.92 -17.72 48.70
CA VAL A 15 -1.76 -18.28 47.98
C VAL A 15 -1.98 -18.05 46.49
N LEU A 16 -1.23 -17.10 45.90
CA LEU A 16 -1.04 -17.09 44.45
C LEU A 16 -0.07 -18.21 44.09
N SER A 17 -0.55 -19.21 43.36
CA SER A 17 0.30 -20.23 42.74
C SER A 17 1.01 -19.64 41.51
N LEU A 18 2.25 -19.19 41.71
CA LEU A 18 3.20 -18.90 40.62
C LEU A 18 3.53 -20.21 39.87
N ALA A 19 2.69 -20.56 38.90
CA ALA A 19 3.01 -21.59 37.91
C ALA A 19 4.14 -21.08 37.00
N ALA A 20 5.28 -21.77 37.03
CA ALA A 20 6.40 -21.45 36.16
C ALA A 20 6.03 -21.77 34.69
N ALA A 21 5.99 -20.74 33.85
CA ALA A 21 5.76 -20.89 32.41
C ALA A 21 7.00 -21.49 31.73
N ALA A 22 7.12 -22.82 31.79
CA ALA A 22 8.06 -23.56 30.96
C ALA A 22 7.65 -23.39 29.49
N ALA A 23 8.54 -22.86 28.66
CA ALA A 23 8.28 -22.65 27.24
C ALA A 23 8.07 -24.00 26.53
N THR A 24 6.86 -24.24 26.03
CA THR A 24 6.56 -25.39 25.17
C THR A 24 7.21 -25.21 23.79
N ALA A 25 7.67 -26.30 23.20
CA ALA A 25 8.30 -26.28 21.89
C ALA A 25 7.28 -25.92 20.78
N PRO A 26 7.71 -25.24 19.70
CA PRO A 26 6.84 -24.96 18.56
C PRO A 26 6.42 -26.28 17.89
N GLY A 27 5.15 -26.66 18.06
CA GLY A 27 4.60 -27.93 17.56
C GLY A 27 3.35 -28.40 18.28
N SER A 28 3.14 -28.00 19.54
CA SER A 28 1.86 -28.24 20.23
C SER A 28 0.79 -27.26 19.74
N THR A 29 -0.07 -27.70 18.82
CA THR A 29 -1.35 -27.04 18.58
C THR A 29 -2.13 -26.97 19.90
N PRO A 30 -2.57 -25.79 20.37
CA PRO A 30 -3.55 -25.73 21.44
C PRO A 30 -4.81 -26.43 20.95
N ASP A 31 -5.28 -27.44 21.68
CA ASP A 31 -6.48 -28.18 21.28
C ASP A 31 -7.67 -27.21 21.34
N ARG A 32 -8.15 -26.80 20.17
CA ARG A 32 -9.25 -25.84 20.03
C ARG A 32 -10.55 -26.58 20.33
N ASN A 33 -10.86 -26.68 21.63
CA ASN A 33 -12.13 -27.20 22.18
C ASN A 33 -13.28 -26.94 21.22
N ALA A 34 -14.02 -28.00 20.86
CA ALA A 34 -15.12 -27.92 19.91
C ALA A 34 -16.09 -26.79 20.30
N LYS A 35 -16.18 -25.78 19.42
CA LYS A 35 -17.01 -24.61 19.66
C LYS A 35 -18.43 -24.88 19.16
N ASN A 36 -19.22 -25.47 20.04
CA ASN A 36 -20.69 -25.44 19.95
C ASN A 36 -21.12 -24.02 19.54
N MET A 37 -21.87 -23.88 18.44
CA MET A 37 -22.39 -22.59 17.99
C MET A 37 -21.28 -21.54 17.81
N SER A 38 -20.32 -21.81 16.92
CA SER A 38 -19.12 -20.98 16.73
C SER A 38 -19.42 -19.60 16.13
N GLN A 39 -19.47 -18.57 16.97
CA GLN A 39 -19.41 -17.17 16.54
C GLN A 39 -17.96 -16.70 16.29
N ARG A 40 -17.77 -15.86 15.26
CA ARG A 40 -16.55 -15.06 14.99
C ARG A 40 -16.94 -13.63 14.59
N THR A 41 -15.95 -12.75 14.54
CA THR A 41 -16.17 -11.33 14.21
C THR A 41 -15.48 -10.99 12.89
N LEU A 42 -16.22 -10.37 11.98
CA LEU A 42 -15.71 -9.65 10.81
C LEU A 42 -15.48 -8.20 11.23
N ASN A 43 -14.27 -7.69 11.08
CA ASN A 43 -13.83 -6.40 11.62
C ASN A 43 -12.58 -5.82 10.91
N ILE A 44 -12.32 -6.18 9.66
CA ILE A 44 -11.18 -5.65 8.90
C ILE A 44 -11.39 -4.18 8.46
N ASN A 45 -12.64 -3.74 8.37
CA ASN A 45 -13.07 -2.46 7.80
C ASN A 45 -14.05 -1.72 8.74
N ALA A 46 -14.87 -0.78 8.24
CA ALA A 46 -15.78 0.00 9.10
C ALA A 46 -16.91 -0.83 9.74
N TRP A 47 -17.17 -2.03 9.23
CA TRP A 47 -18.12 -2.96 9.85
C TRP A 47 -17.49 -3.75 11.00
N THR A 48 -18.27 -3.95 12.05
CA THR A 48 -18.07 -5.03 13.03
C THR A 48 -19.30 -5.92 13.01
N ILE A 49 -19.19 -7.11 12.41
CA ILE A 49 -20.28 -8.07 12.27
C ILE A 49 -19.94 -9.35 13.03
N LEU A 50 -20.84 -9.79 13.91
CA LEU A 50 -20.80 -11.08 14.58
C LEU A 50 -21.43 -12.14 13.67
N THR A 51 -20.64 -13.05 13.12
CA THR A 51 -21.10 -14.06 12.15
C THR A 51 -20.89 -15.48 12.67
N THR A 52 -21.71 -16.44 12.23
CA THR A 52 -21.83 -17.76 12.86
C THR A 52 -21.77 -18.92 11.87
N ASN A 53 -21.80 -20.14 12.40
CA ASN A 53 -22.03 -21.37 11.62
C ASN A 53 -23.34 -22.06 12.01
N TYR A 54 -24.40 -21.30 12.26
CA TYR A 54 -25.71 -21.84 12.62
C TYR A 54 -26.88 -20.99 12.11
N GLY A 55 -26.73 -20.28 10.98
CA GLY A 55 -27.81 -19.51 10.33
C GLY A 55 -27.62 -17.99 10.33
N PRO A 56 -27.46 -17.32 11.49
CA PRO A 56 -27.34 -15.88 11.53
C PRO A 56 -25.98 -15.43 10.98
N PHE A 57 -26.01 -14.76 9.83
CA PHE A 57 -24.82 -14.15 9.22
C PHE A 57 -24.47 -12.83 9.90
N VAL A 58 -25.47 -12.18 10.52
CA VAL A 58 -25.33 -11.20 11.60
C VAL A 58 -26.08 -11.75 12.82
N ASN A 59 -25.38 -12.02 13.93
CA ASN A 59 -25.93 -12.69 15.10
C ASN A 59 -26.01 -11.76 16.31
N PRO A 60 -27.19 -11.55 16.93
CA PRO A 60 -27.30 -10.90 18.22
C PRO A 60 -26.94 -11.88 19.35
N PRO A 61 -25.83 -11.68 20.11
CA PRO A 61 -25.52 -12.55 21.23
C PRO A 61 -26.39 -12.17 22.44
N GLY A 62 -27.48 -12.93 22.65
CA GLY A 62 -28.43 -12.67 23.71
C GLY A 62 -29.33 -11.48 23.37
N SER A 63 -29.28 -10.43 24.17
CA SER A 63 -30.09 -9.21 24.00
C SER A 63 -29.27 -8.01 23.52
N THR A 64 -28.32 -8.23 22.60
CA THR A 64 -27.44 -7.16 22.06
C THR A 64 -27.29 -7.30 20.55
N PRO A 65 -27.19 -6.19 19.78
CA PRO A 65 -27.06 -6.24 18.33
C PRO A 65 -25.81 -6.98 17.82
N GLY A 66 -25.93 -7.55 16.62
CA GLY A 66 -24.86 -8.30 15.95
C GLY A 66 -24.03 -7.52 14.94
N GLY A 67 -24.53 -6.38 14.41
CA GLY A 67 -23.90 -5.63 13.33
C GLY A 67 -23.78 -4.13 13.62
N PHE A 68 -22.54 -3.65 13.62
CA PHE A 68 -22.18 -2.26 13.92
C PHE A 68 -21.38 -1.64 12.75
N TRP A 69 -21.54 -0.34 12.49
CA TRP A 69 -20.79 0.36 11.44
C TRP A 69 -20.27 1.72 11.92
N GLY A 70 -19.05 2.09 11.52
CA GLY A 70 -18.38 3.35 11.91
C GLY A 70 -17.76 3.32 13.32
N GLY A 71 -18.24 2.46 14.22
CA GLY A 71 -17.64 2.25 15.54
C GLY A 71 -18.39 1.30 16.47
N PRO A 72 -17.75 0.88 17.58
CA PRO A 72 -18.37 0.05 18.60
C PRO A 72 -19.43 0.87 19.35
N GLY A 73 -20.68 0.40 19.30
CA GLY A 73 -21.84 1.11 19.86
C GLY A 73 -22.70 1.86 18.84
N TYR A 74 -22.38 1.79 17.54
CA TYR A 74 -23.28 2.21 16.46
C TYR A 74 -23.92 0.98 15.81
N ASN A 75 -25.00 0.45 16.38
CA ASN A 75 -25.72 -0.70 15.82
C ASN A 75 -26.57 -0.29 14.62
N TYR A 76 -26.43 -1.03 13.51
CA TYR A 76 -27.27 -0.88 12.31
C TYR A 76 -28.03 -2.16 11.96
N ILE A 77 -27.69 -3.29 12.59
CA ILE A 77 -28.33 -4.59 12.38
C ILE A 77 -28.40 -5.29 13.75
N TYR A 78 -29.61 -5.59 14.23
CA TYR A 78 -29.80 -6.45 15.39
C TYR A 78 -29.38 -7.87 15.05
N GLY A 79 -30.00 -8.43 14.01
CA GLY A 79 -29.69 -9.75 13.50
C GLY A 79 -30.14 -9.94 12.05
N ALA A 80 -29.48 -10.83 11.34
CA ALA A 80 -29.84 -11.19 9.99
C ALA A 80 -29.40 -12.63 9.68
N GLY A 81 -30.26 -13.36 8.96
CA GLY A 81 -30.03 -14.75 8.58
C GLY A 81 -30.76 -15.07 7.29
N VAL A 82 -30.28 -16.08 6.56
CA VAL A 82 -30.92 -16.48 5.31
C VAL A 82 -32.06 -17.46 5.57
N TRP A 83 -33.22 -17.15 5.00
CA TRP A 83 -34.35 -18.06 4.91
C TRP A 83 -34.32 -18.77 3.56
N PHE A 84 -34.49 -20.09 3.57
CA PHE A 84 -34.68 -20.88 2.36
C PHE A 84 -36.02 -21.63 2.45
N ALA A 85 -36.95 -21.27 1.58
CA ALA A 85 -38.28 -21.87 1.51
C ALA A 85 -38.40 -22.82 0.33
N ALA A 86 -39.17 -23.89 0.47
CA ALA A 86 -39.52 -24.79 -0.64
C ALA A 86 -40.83 -25.55 -0.39
N THR A 87 -41.40 -26.10 -1.47
CA THR A 87 -42.44 -27.12 -1.42
C THR A 87 -41.82 -28.51 -1.65
N THR A 88 -42.12 -29.47 -0.78
CA THR A 88 -41.74 -30.88 -0.96
C THR A 88 -42.68 -31.58 -1.96
N PRO A 89 -42.33 -32.77 -2.50
CA PRO A 89 -43.22 -33.55 -3.37
C PRO A 89 -44.55 -33.97 -2.70
N GLY A 90 -44.65 -33.92 -1.37
CA GLY A 90 -45.91 -34.14 -0.64
C GLY A 90 -46.83 -32.91 -0.55
N GLY A 91 -46.42 -31.77 -1.11
CA GLY A 91 -47.15 -30.50 -1.02
C GLY A 91 -46.86 -29.68 0.24
N THR A 92 -46.05 -30.20 1.18
CA THR A 92 -45.65 -29.46 2.38
C THR A 92 -44.78 -28.27 2.01
N ARG A 93 -45.22 -27.07 2.40
CA ARG A 93 -44.39 -25.86 2.43
C ARG A 93 -43.57 -25.85 3.73
N GLY A 94 -42.28 -25.56 3.63
CA GLY A 94 -41.38 -25.44 4.77
C GLY A 94 -40.37 -24.31 4.54
N VAL A 95 -39.84 -23.74 5.62
CA VAL A 95 -38.87 -22.65 5.57
C VAL A 95 -37.74 -22.92 6.55
N ALA A 96 -36.54 -23.21 6.03
CA ALA A 96 -35.35 -23.31 6.86
C ALA A 96 -34.94 -21.90 7.34
N CYS A 97 -35.32 -21.55 8.58
CA CYS A 97 -35.14 -20.21 9.14
C CYS A 97 -33.74 -20.03 9.73
N GLY A 98 -32.84 -19.36 9.00
CA GLY A 98 -31.50 -19.03 9.50
C GLY A 98 -31.45 -17.92 10.55
N TYR A 99 -32.54 -17.16 10.76
CA TYR A 99 -32.66 -16.18 11.84
C TYR A 99 -34.15 -15.80 12.00
N ASN A 100 -34.73 -16.03 13.16
CA ASN A 100 -36.08 -15.62 13.52
C ASN A 100 -36.01 -14.29 14.28
N PRO A 101 -36.43 -13.16 13.69
CA PRO A 101 -36.31 -11.85 14.32
C PRO A 101 -37.03 -11.77 15.67
N ASN A 102 -38.22 -12.38 15.77
CA ASN A 102 -39.05 -12.35 16.97
C ASN A 102 -38.39 -12.96 18.22
N SER A 103 -37.40 -13.86 18.05
CA SER A 103 -36.78 -14.59 19.17
C SER A 103 -35.25 -14.65 19.13
N GLY A 104 -34.60 -14.12 18.09
CA GLY A 104 -33.16 -14.23 17.85
C GLY A 104 -32.66 -15.65 17.54
N GLN A 105 -33.56 -16.64 17.41
CA GLN A 105 -33.20 -18.05 17.24
C GLN A 105 -32.98 -18.43 15.76
N SER A 106 -32.48 -19.64 15.52
CA SER A 106 -32.29 -20.21 14.19
C SER A 106 -32.57 -21.71 14.21
N GLU A 107 -33.10 -22.24 13.11
CA GLU A 107 -33.34 -23.67 12.89
C GLU A 107 -32.13 -24.39 12.26
N MET A 108 -31.10 -23.64 11.88
CA MET A 108 -29.89 -24.17 11.27
C MET A 108 -28.88 -24.60 12.34
N GLY A 109 -28.32 -25.80 12.21
CA GLY A 109 -27.25 -26.33 13.06
C GLY A 109 -25.89 -26.39 12.35
N PRO A 110 -24.76 -26.38 13.10
CA PRO A 110 -23.43 -26.63 12.55
C PRO A 110 -23.29 -27.98 11.84
N VAL A 111 -22.56 -28.02 10.72
CA VAL A 111 -22.15 -29.27 10.06
C VAL A 111 -20.64 -29.32 9.81
N ASP A 112 -20.09 -30.52 9.61
CA ASP A 112 -18.72 -30.68 9.11
C ASP A 112 -18.60 -30.06 7.69
N PRO A 113 -17.61 -29.19 7.43
CA PRO A 113 -17.49 -28.52 6.14
C PRO A 113 -17.15 -29.46 4.97
N TYR A 114 -16.60 -30.65 5.25
CA TYR A 114 -16.17 -31.64 4.28
C TYR A 114 -17.19 -32.76 4.07
N THR A 115 -17.81 -33.28 5.15
CA THR A 115 -18.81 -34.38 5.05
C THR A 115 -20.25 -33.90 4.99
N GLU A 116 -20.52 -32.63 5.33
CA GLU A 116 -21.86 -32.03 5.38
C GLU A 116 -22.80 -32.70 6.39
N SER A 117 -22.28 -33.47 7.36
CA SER A 117 -23.07 -34.08 8.44
C SER A 117 -23.08 -33.21 9.70
N TYR A 118 -24.23 -33.20 10.39
CA TYR A 118 -24.40 -32.68 11.75
C TYR A 118 -24.06 -33.72 12.85
N ASP A 119 -23.69 -34.95 12.48
CA ASP A 119 -23.26 -35.98 13.43
C ASP A 119 -22.10 -35.49 14.29
N ASN A 120 -22.22 -35.64 15.61
CA ASN A 120 -21.20 -35.21 16.58
C ASN A 120 -20.83 -33.71 16.48
N TRP A 121 -21.73 -32.84 16.02
CA TRP A 121 -21.48 -31.38 15.91
C TRP A 121 -20.93 -30.74 17.21
N LEU A 122 -21.34 -31.25 18.37
CA LEU A 122 -20.87 -30.85 19.71
C LEU A 122 -19.38 -31.14 20.00
N THR A 123 -18.76 -32.04 19.24
CA THR A 123 -17.35 -32.46 19.45
C THR A 123 -16.49 -32.34 18.19
N ASN A 124 -17.09 -32.01 17.04
CA ASN A 124 -16.37 -31.82 15.80
C ASN A 124 -15.70 -30.43 15.75
N ASN A 125 -14.39 -30.39 15.99
CA ASN A 125 -13.58 -29.16 15.92
C ASN A 125 -13.47 -28.52 14.51
N LYS A 126 -14.02 -29.15 13.47
CA LYS A 126 -14.14 -28.56 12.11
C LYS A 126 -15.48 -27.86 11.87
N ALA A 127 -16.51 -28.18 12.65
CA ALA A 127 -17.83 -27.55 12.56
C ALA A 127 -17.80 -26.16 13.22
N ARG A 128 -17.11 -25.20 12.57
CA ARG A 128 -16.84 -23.85 13.08
C ARG A 128 -16.74 -22.80 11.98
N VAL A 129 -16.70 -21.53 12.35
CA VAL A 129 -16.33 -20.43 11.43
C VAL A 129 -14.82 -20.28 11.38
N TYR A 130 -14.29 -20.29 10.16
CA TYR A 130 -12.90 -20.02 9.81
C TYR A 130 -12.74 -18.55 9.41
N LEU A 131 -11.64 -17.88 9.79
CA LEU A 131 -11.27 -16.53 9.32
C LEU A 131 -9.89 -16.53 8.64
N SER A 132 -9.72 -15.85 7.50
CA SER A 132 -8.40 -15.74 6.86
C SER A 132 -7.39 -14.92 7.67
N THR A 133 -7.86 -14.12 8.64
CA THR A 133 -7.00 -13.37 9.57
C THR A 133 -6.52 -14.19 10.77
N ASP A 134 -6.90 -15.47 10.88
CA ASP A 134 -6.41 -16.41 11.91
C ASP A 134 -5.46 -17.44 11.28
N PRO A 135 -4.13 -17.41 11.56
CA PRO A 135 -3.17 -18.30 10.92
C PRO A 135 -3.47 -19.80 11.07
N VAL A 136 -4.16 -20.22 12.14
CA VAL A 136 -4.54 -21.63 12.31
C VAL A 136 -5.68 -22.01 11.35
N ASP A 137 -6.62 -21.09 11.14
CA ASP A 137 -7.74 -21.29 10.24
C ASP A 137 -7.30 -21.26 8.78
N VAL A 138 -6.32 -20.42 8.46
CA VAL A 138 -5.64 -20.46 7.16
C VAL A 138 -4.98 -21.82 6.96
N LEU A 139 -4.28 -22.38 7.95
CA LEU A 139 -3.64 -23.70 7.79
C LEU A 139 -4.67 -24.80 7.43
N GLU A 140 -5.82 -24.80 8.11
CA GLU A 140 -6.92 -25.77 7.96
C GLU A 140 -7.95 -25.43 6.85
N TRP A 141 -7.78 -24.29 6.16
CA TRP A 141 -8.81 -23.65 5.31
C TRP A 141 -9.54 -24.62 4.37
N PRO A 142 -10.88 -24.83 4.50
CA PRO A 142 -11.58 -25.88 3.77
C PRO A 142 -11.64 -25.69 2.25
N ARG A 143 -11.85 -24.44 1.78
CA ARG A 143 -12.10 -24.14 0.37
C ARG A 143 -10.81 -24.06 -0.44
N LYS A 144 -10.65 -24.91 -1.46
CA LYS A 144 -9.40 -25.05 -2.22
C LYS A 144 -9.64 -25.17 -3.73
N VAL A 145 -8.68 -24.69 -4.51
CA VAL A 145 -8.59 -24.83 -5.98
C VAL A 145 -7.16 -25.23 -6.30
N ASP A 146 -6.96 -26.26 -7.13
CA ASP A 146 -5.64 -26.83 -7.46
C ASP A 146 -4.74 -27.11 -6.24
N ASN A 147 -5.36 -27.65 -5.18
CA ASN A 147 -4.79 -27.85 -3.82
C ASN A 147 -4.32 -26.57 -3.08
N LYS A 148 -4.39 -25.38 -3.70
CA LYS A 148 -4.16 -24.08 -3.06
C LYS A 148 -5.41 -23.64 -2.29
N ARG A 149 -5.21 -22.87 -1.23
CA ARG A 149 -6.29 -22.26 -0.44
C ARG A 149 -6.93 -21.13 -1.23
N LEU A 150 -8.25 -21.09 -1.31
CA LEU A 150 -8.97 -20.00 -1.97
C LEU A 150 -9.40 -18.96 -0.92
N ILE A 151 -8.63 -17.88 -0.85
CA ILE A 151 -8.86 -16.67 -0.04
C ILE A 151 -8.79 -15.49 -1.02
N LYS A 152 -9.75 -14.56 -1.01
CA LYS A 152 -9.84 -13.46 -2.01
C LYS A 152 -9.67 -12.04 -1.46
N SER A 153 -9.89 -11.82 -0.16
CA SER A 153 -9.99 -10.48 0.42
C SER A 153 -9.08 -10.28 1.64
N ARG A 154 -9.11 -9.08 2.23
CA ARG A 154 -8.32 -8.76 3.43
C ARG A 154 -8.88 -9.46 4.69
N GLN A 155 -10.15 -9.87 4.68
CA GLN A 155 -10.71 -10.82 5.64
C GLN A 155 -11.84 -11.64 5.00
N ASP A 156 -11.53 -12.90 4.69
CA ASP A 156 -12.53 -13.91 4.30
C ASP A 156 -13.04 -14.62 5.55
N SER A 157 -14.30 -15.06 5.52
CA SER A 157 -14.79 -16.11 6.41
C SER A 157 -15.42 -17.27 5.64
N TYR A 158 -15.47 -18.44 6.28
CA TYR A 158 -16.07 -19.65 5.72
C TYR A 158 -16.72 -20.51 6.81
N CYS A 159 -17.94 -21.01 6.55
CA CYS A 159 -18.59 -22.05 7.35
C CYS A 159 -19.66 -22.83 6.54
N LYS A 160 -20.18 -23.93 7.11
CA LYS A 160 -21.39 -24.62 6.65
C LYS A 160 -22.36 -24.86 7.80
N TYR A 161 -23.66 -24.83 7.51
CA TYR A 161 -24.75 -25.14 8.45
C TYR A 161 -25.98 -25.74 7.73
N SER A 162 -26.92 -26.32 8.47
CA SER A 162 -28.05 -27.07 7.90
C SER A 162 -29.25 -27.17 8.83
N ASP A 163 -30.46 -27.16 8.28
CA ASP A 163 -31.73 -27.42 8.97
C ASP A 163 -31.98 -28.91 9.27
N GLN A 164 -31.13 -29.82 8.76
CA GLN A 164 -31.31 -31.26 8.89
C GLN A 164 -31.22 -31.80 10.33
N ASN A 165 -30.74 -31.00 11.29
CA ASN A 165 -30.66 -31.39 12.70
C ASN A 165 -31.95 -31.01 13.46
N PRO A 166 -32.82 -31.98 13.82
CA PRO A 166 -34.10 -31.72 14.48
C PRO A 166 -33.99 -31.14 15.91
N GLN A 167 -32.78 -30.96 16.45
CA GLN A 167 -32.56 -30.28 17.72
C GLN A 167 -32.87 -28.77 17.65
N TYR A 168 -32.83 -28.16 16.47
CA TYR A 168 -32.98 -26.70 16.29
C TYR A 168 -34.30 -26.25 15.67
N GLY A 169 -34.98 -27.13 14.92
CA GLY A 169 -36.25 -26.80 14.24
C GLY A 169 -37.32 -26.32 15.21
N PHE A 170 -38.07 -25.28 14.84
CA PHE A 170 -39.12 -24.74 15.69
C PHE A 170 -40.32 -25.69 15.76
N SER A 171 -41.13 -25.54 16.82
CA SER A 171 -42.26 -26.43 17.11
C SER A 171 -43.35 -26.37 16.03
N GLY A 172 -43.27 -27.26 15.04
CA GLY A 172 -44.23 -27.38 13.94
C GLY A 172 -43.70 -26.94 12.57
N SER A 173 -42.46 -26.45 12.49
CA SER A 173 -41.76 -26.20 11.21
C SER A 173 -41.41 -27.52 10.50
N ALA A 174 -41.17 -27.44 9.19
CA ALA A 174 -40.78 -28.58 8.37
C ALA A 174 -39.30 -28.49 7.96
N ILE A 175 -38.53 -29.55 8.24
CA ILE A 175 -37.16 -29.68 7.71
C ILE A 175 -37.24 -29.72 6.18
N VAL A 176 -36.66 -28.71 5.53
CA VAL A 176 -36.56 -28.57 4.07
C VAL A 176 -35.43 -29.45 3.53
N GLY A 177 -34.38 -29.68 4.32
CA GLY A 177 -33.31 -30.62 4.02
C GLY A 177 -32.22 -30.00 3.15
N VAL A 178 -31.65 -28.89 3.61
CA VAL A 178 -30.63 -28.11 2.90
C VAL A 178 -29.36 -27.91 3.72
N VAL A 179 -28.23 -27.80 3.04
CA VAL A 179 -26.97 -27.32 3.61
C VAL A 179 -26.65 -25.97 3.00
N VAL A 180 -26.41 -24.95 3.83
CA VAL A 180 -25.92 -23.65 3.42
C VAL A 180 -24.42 -23.61 3.65
N GLU A 181 -23.66 -23.32 2.60
CA GLU A 181 -22.28 -22.85 2.71
C GLU A 181 -22.26 -21.33 2.66
N GLN A 182 -21.75 -20.72 3.74
CA GLN A 182 -21.60 -19.27 3.86
C GLN A 182 -20.14 -18.88 3.68
N ILE A 183 -19.89 -17.92 2.80
CA ILE A 183 -18.56 -17.34 2.54
C ILE A 183 -18.69 -15.83 2.64
N THR A 184 -17.69 -15.14 3.21
CA THR A 184 -17.64 -13.67 3.19
C THR A 184 -16.35 -13.14 2.59
N TYR A 185 -16.41 -11.95 2.01
CA TYR A 185 -15.25 -11.18 1.56
C TYR A 185 -15.36 -9.73 2.04
N ALA A 186 -14.25 -9.17 2.55
CA ALA A 186 -14.17 -7.78 3.01
C ALA A 186 -12.78 -7.16 2.75
N TRP A 187 -12.78 -5.89 2.35
CA TRP A 187 -11.60 -5.05 2.16
C TRP A 187 -11.74 -3.75 2.95
N ASN A 188 -10.61 -3.09 3.19
CA ASN A 188 -10.51 -1.84 3.94
C ASN A 188 -9.84 -0.73 3.12
N TYR A 189 -10.10 -0.72 1.81
CA TYR A 189 -9.68 0.37 0.92
C TYR A 189 -10.74 1.47 0.97
N ALA A 190 -10.39 2.72 0.62
CA ALA A 190 -11.12 3.93 1.02
C ALA A 190 -12.64 4.02 0.70
N ASP A 191 -13.11 3.18 -0.22
CA ASP A 191 -14.44 3.21 -0.85
C ASP A 191 -15.13 1.83 -0.84
N ASN A 192 -14.43 0.79 -0.37
CA ASN A 192 -14.99 -0.54 -0.06
C ASN A 192 -14.91 -0.89 1.43
N ASN A 193 -14.33 0.00 2.24
CA ASN A 193 -14.25 -0.10 3.69
C ASN A 193 -15.64 -0.17 4.37
N ASP A 194 -16.70 0.25 3.68
CA ASP A 194 -18.08 0.28 4.18
C ASP A 194 -18.93 -0.90 3.64
N ILE A 195 -18.30 -1.91 3.04
CA ILE A 195 -18.95 -3.00 2.28
C ILE A 195 -18.45 -4.38 2.78
N VAL A 196 -19.36 -5.33 2.97
CA VAL A 196 -19.08 -6.75 3.23
C VAL A 196 -19.95 -7.62 2.33
N PHE A 197 -19.33 -8.53 1.57
CA PHE A 197 -20.06 -9.47 0.72
C PHE A 197 -20.31 -10.78 1.45
N PHE A 198 -21.51 -11.32 1.29
CA PHE A 198 -21.92 -12.63 1.77
C PHE A 198 -22.38 -13.50 0.58
N PHE A 199 -21.85 -14.70 0.47
CA PHE A 199 -22.33 -15.76 -0.42
C PHE A 199 -23.08 -16.79 0.40
N PHE A 200 -24.23 -17.22 -0.11
CA PHE A 200 -25.05 -18.30 0.43
C PHE A 200 -25.25 -19.35 -0.67
N ASN A 201 -24.41 -20.38 -0.64
CA ASN A 201 -24.48 -21.53 -1.53
C ASN A 201 -25.38 -22.58 -0.87
N VAL A 202 -26.67 -22.61 -1.24
CA VAL A 202 -27.65 -23.53 -0.65
C VAL A 202 -27.78 -24.79 -1.50
N LYS A 203 -27.45 -25.92 -0.90
CA LYS A 203 -27.47 -27.25 -1.50
C LYS A 203 -28.69 -28.04 -1.04
N ASN A 204 -29.45 -28.61 -1.97
CA ASN A 204 -30.49 -29.59 -1.64
C ASN A 204 -29.84 -30.94 -1.25
N LYS A 205 -30.10 -31.42 -0.03
CA LYS A 205 -29.56 -32.68 0.50
C LYS A 205 -30.56 -33.85 0.42
N ASN A 206 -31.76 -33.61 -0.13
CA ASN A 206 -32.76 -34.64 -0.36
C ASN A 206 -32.44 -35.47 -1.61
N SER A 207 -32.97 -36.70 -1.65
CA SER A 207 -32.99 -37.56 -2.84
C SER A 207 -34.03 -37.14 -3.89
N TYR A 208 -34.77 -36.06 -3.65
CA TYR A 208 -35.86 -35.56 -4.48
C TYR A 208 -35.73 -34.06 -4.77
N THR A 209 -36.38 -33.62 -5.86
CA THR A 209 -36.42 -32.22 -6.28
C THR A 209 -37.30 -31.39 -5.35
N LEU A 210 -36.77 -30.27 -4.87
CA LEU A 210 -37.54 -29.22 -4.20
C LEU A 210 -38.12 -28.26 -5.26
N THR A 211 -39.37 -27.85 -5.09
CA THR A 211 -40.07 -26.96 -6.03
C THR A 211 -40.55 -25.68 -5.35
N ASN A 212 -40.89 -24.65 -6.15
CA ASN A 212 -41.29 -23.32 -5.67
C ASN A 212 -40.28 -22.74 -4.65
N CYS A 213 -38.99 -23.02 -4.85
CA CYS A 213 -37.92 -22.63 -3.95
C CYS A 213 -37.75 -21.12 -3.93
N ARG A 214 -37.48 -20.55 -2.76
CA ARG A 214 -37.22 -19.11 -2.57
C ARG A 214 -36.10 -18.90 -1.57
N ILE A 215 -35.30 -17.87 -1.77
CA ILE A 215 -34.19 -17.51 -0.88
C ILE A 215 -34.19 -16.01 -0.59
N ALA A 216 -33.91 -15.64 0.66
CA ALA A 216 -33.84 -14.25 1.12
C ALA A 216 -32.91 -14.11 2.33
N PRO A 217 -32.16 -13.01 2.50
CA PRO A 217 -31.88 -12.51 3.84
C PRO A 217 -33.19 -12.03 4.48
N CYS A 218 -33.47 -12.49 5.68
CA CYS A 218 -34.31 -11.75 6.63
C CYS A 218 -33.39 -10.85 7.45
N VAL A 219 -33.77 -9.58 7.56
CA VAL A 219 -32.99 -8.55 8.25
C VAL A 219 -33.86 -7.89 9.31
N ASP A 220 -33.35 -7.91 10.53
CA ASP A 220 -33.81 -7.13 11.66
C ASP A 220 -32.75 -6.04 11.87
N ALA A 221 -33.01 -4.91 11.22
CA ALA A 221 -32.22 -3.70 11.40
C ALA A 221 -32.86 -2.88 12.52
N ASP A 222 -32.03 -2.53 13.48
CA ASP A 222 -32.34 -1.75 14.68
C ASP A 222 -31.24 -0.70 14.71
N ILE A 223 -31.51 0.44 14.09
CA ILE A 223 -30.55 1.54 14.02
C ILE A 223 -30.64 2.33 15.34
N GLY A 224 -29.64 2.20 16.21
CA GLY A 224 -29.65 2.89 17.50
C GLY A 224 -30.57 2.25 18.54
N ASN A 225 -31.77 2.77 18.76
CA ASN A 225 -32.67 2.32 19.82
C ASN A 225 -34.14 2.22 19.37
N GLU A 226 -34.50 1.10 18.71
CA GLU A 226 -35.88 0.83 18.29
C GLU A 226 -36.81 0.33 19.43
N ALA A 227 -36.49 0.64 20.68
CA ALA A 227 -37.28 0.22 21.84
C ALA A 227 -38.56 1.07 22.04
N GLN A 228 -39.72 0.46 21.80
CA GLN A 228 -41.06 1.03 22.08
C GLN A 228 -41.30 2.39 21.38
N GLU A 229 -41.58 3.47 22.11
CA GLU A 229 -41.88 4.80 21.55
C GLU A 229 -40.65 5.49 20.93
N ALA A 230 -39.44 4.95 21.10
CA ALA A 230 -38.24 5.44 20.42
C ALA A 230 -38.09 4.90 18.99
N ALA A 231 -38.86 3.86 18.64
CA ALA A 231 -38.79 3.19 17.35
C ALA A 231 -39.11 4.13 16.18
N ASN A 232 -38.12 4.39 15.33
CA ASN A 232 -38.21 5.36 14.25
C ASN A 232 -37.59 4.91 12.91
N ASP A 233 -37.19 3.65 12.80
CA ASP A 233 -36.62 3.07 11.58
C ASP A 233 -37.61 3.05 10.40
N ARG A 234 -37.05 3.09 9.19
CA ARG A 234 -37.78 3.18 7.92
C ARG A 234 -37.05 2.41 6.84
N THR A 235 -37.79 1.84 5.92
CA THR A 235 -37.28 1.02 4.83
C THR A 235 -37.55 1.65 3.47
N ALA A 236 -36.74 1.27 2.49
CA ALA A 236 -36.94 1.59 1.08
C ALA A 236 -36.20 0.57 0.20
N PHE A 237 -36.48 0.56 -1.10
CA PHE A 237 -35.72 -0.25 -2.05
C PHE A 237 -35.44 0.52 -3.35
N ASP A 238 -34.40 0.07 -4.07
CA ASP A 238 -34.08 0.47 -5.44
C ASP A 238 -34.11 -0.80 -6.30
N TYR A 239 -35.25 -1.01 -6.97
CA TYR A 239 -35.50 -2.19 -7.80
C TYR A 239 -34.41 -2.38 -8.87
N HIS A 240 -33.97 -1.29 -9.51
CA HIS A 240 -32.99 -1.35 -10.59
C HIS A 240 -31.61 -1.81 -10.13
N ARG A 241 -31.29 -1.64 -8.84
CA ARG A 241 -30.06 -2.15 -8.20
C ARG A 241 -30.24 -3.50 -7.50
N ASN A 242 -31.46 -4.02 -7.38
CA ASN A 242 -31.82 -5.06 -6.40
C ASN A 242 -31.31 -4.72 -4.98
N LEU A 243 -31.49 -3.47 -4.55
CA LEU A 243 -30.97 -2.93 -3.29
C LEU A 243 -32.13 -2.67 -2.32
N ALA A 244 -32.19 -3.38 -1.19
CA ALA A 244 -32.96 -3.00 -0.02
C ALA A 244 -32.17 -1.99 0.84
N MET A 245 -32.86 -1.12 1.57
CA MET A 245 -32.26 -0.05 2.39
C MET A 245 -33.07 0.16 3.69
N GLN A 246 -32.39 0.46 4.79
CA GLN A 246 -32.99 0.87 6.06
C GLN A 246 -32.26 2.11 6.62
N PHE A 247 -33.03 3.05 7.16
CA PHE A 247 -32.59 4.38 7.55
C PHE A 247 -33.60 5.06 8.50
N GLN A 248 -33.14 6.04 9.26
CA GLN A 248 -33.99 6.88 10.11
C GLN A 248 -34.14 8.30 9.55
N SER A 249 -35.20 9.00 9.99
CA SER A 249 -35.40 10.44 9.70
C SER A 249 -34.96 11.36 10.83
N VAL A 250 -34.55 10.79 11.97
CA VAL A 250 -34.04 11.50 13.15
C VAL A 250 -32.59 11.04 13.38
N ASN A 251 -31.79 11.88 14.04
CA ASN A 251 -30.43 11.52 14.43
C ASN A 251 -30.42 10.94 15.84
N GLU A 252 -29.74 9.81 16.01
CA GLU A 252 -29.75 9.06 17.26
C GLU A 252 -29.11 9.84 18.43
N PRO A 253 -29.66 9.74 19.66
CA PRO A 253 -29.12 10.45 20.82
C PRO A 253 -27.66 10.08 21.12
N GLY A 254 -26.77 11.08 21.07
CA GLY A 254 -25.33 10.89 21.29
C GLY A 254 -24.56 10.39 20.05
N TRP A 255 -25.23 10.18 18.91
CA TRP A 255 -24.56 9.84 17.65
C TRP A 255 -24.18 11.12 16.88
N PRO A 256 -22.98 11.21 16.26
CA PRO A 256 -22.55 12.37 15.46
C PRO A 256 -23.33 12.53 14.16
N LYS A 257 -23.67 11.39 13.54
CA LYS A 257 -24.59 11.29 12.41
C LYS A 257 -25.18 9.87 12.36
N THR A 258 -26.50 9.74 12.24
CA THR A 258 -27.14 8.49 11.79
C THR A 258 -26.97 8.31 10.28
N GLY A 259 -26.53 7.12 9.86
CA GLY A 259 -26.39 6.74 8.46
C GLY A 259 -27.58 5.93 7.91
N CYS A 260 -27.29 5.11 6.92
CA CYS A 260 -28.23 4.16 6.31
C CYS A 260 -27.50 2.84 6.06
N VAL A 261 -28.20 1.70 6.21
CA VAL A 261 -27.72 0.37 5.83
C VAL A 261 -28.43 -0.11 4.56
N GLY A 262 -27.77 -0.92 3.75
CA GLY A 262 -28.30 -1.47 2.50
C GLY A 262 -27.83 -2.89 2.22
N PHE A 263 -28.66 -3.61 1.46
CA PHE A 263 -28.45 -5.01 1.09
C PHE A 263 -28.72 -5.17 -0.42
N ARG A 264 -27.69 -5.45 -1.21
CA ARG A 264 -27.78 -5.60 -2.68
C ARG A 264 -27.58 -7.04 -3.13
N PHE A 265 -28.43 -7.52 -4.03
CA PHE A 265 -28.18 -8.76 -4.78
C PHE A 265 -27.31 -8.50 -6.01
N PHE A 266 -26.18 -9.19 -6.11
CA PHE A 266 -25.35 -9.23 -7.32
C PHE A 266 -25.53 -10.53 -8.11
N GLN A 267 -25.74 -11.63 -7.40
CA GLN A 267 -26.03 -12.95 -7.96
C GLN A 267 -27.21 -13.55 -7.22
N GLY A 268 -28.07 -14.26 -7.95
CA GLY A 268 -29.19 -15.00 -7.39
C GLY A 268 -29.64 -16.14 -8.30
N PRO A 269 -30.73 -16.84 -7.93
CA PRO A 269 -31.33 -17.87 -8.76
C PRO A 269 -31.76 -17.37 -10.15
N VAL A 270 -31.76 -18.28 -11.11
CA VAL A 270 -32.29 -18.09 -12.48
C VAL A 270 -33.67 -18.74 -12.57
N ASN A 271 -34.59 -18.17 -13.34
CA ASN A 271 -35.88 -18.78 -13.60
C ASN A 271 -35.71 -20.10 -14.37
N ASN A 272 -35.70 -21.22 -13.65
CA ASN A 272 -35.66 -22.57 -14.20
C ASN A 272 -37.00 -23.31 -14.07
N THR A 273 -38.10 -22.60 -13.78
CA THR A 273 -39.43 -23.18 -13.56
C THR A 273 -40.10 -23.71 -14.84
N GLY A 274 -39.53 -23.39 -16.01
CA GLY A 274 -40.13 -23.66 -17.33
C GLY A 274 -41.28 -22.72 -17.71
N SER A 275 -41.72 -21.84 -16.80
CA SER A 275 -42.80 -20.86 -17.01
C SER A 275 -42.31 -19.44 -16.76
N THR A 276 -43.04 -18.43 -17.25
CA THR A 276 -42.77 -17.03 -16.91
C THR A 276 -43.12 -16.76 -15.45
N VAL A 277 -42.17 -16.25 -14.67
CA VAL A 277 -42.45 -15.72 -13.32
C VAL A 277 -42.97 -14.30 -13.49
N ASN A 278 -44.15 -14.00 -12.96
CA ASN A 278 -44.72 -12.66 -12.95
C ASN A 278 -44.60 -12.07 -11.54
N ILE A 279 -43.93 -10.93 -11.45
CA ILE A 279 -44.01 -9.99 -10.34
C ILE A 279 -45.33 -9.23 -10.51
N VAL A 280 -46.19 -9.30 -9.49
CA VAL A 280 -47.54 -8.73 -9.43
C VAL A 280 -47.54 -7.69 -8.33
N ASP A 281 -47.51 -6.43 -8.74
CA ASP A 281 -47.18 -5.31 -7.86
C ASP A 281 -47.87 -4.02 -8.33
N ASN A 282 -48.23 -3.14 -7.39
CA ASN A 282 -49.01 -1.95 -7.68
C ASN A 282 -48.23 -0.83 -8.40
N GLN A 283 -46.89 -0.86 -8.42
CA GLN A 283 -46.04 0.08 -9.15
C GLN A 283 -45.10 -0.59 -10.18
N ILE A 284 -44.56 -1.78 -9.90
CA ILE A 284 -43.46 -2.43 -10.63
C ILE A 284 -43.83 -3.87 -11.05
N THR A 285 -44.97 -4.03 -11.74
CA THR A 285 -45.34 -5.30 -12.38
C THR A 285 -44.34 -5.68 -13.49
N LYS A 286 -43.84 -6.92 -13.50
CA LYS A 286 -42.83 -7.41 -14.48
C LYS A 286 -42.95 -8.91 -14.76
N ALA A 287 -42.73 -9.30 -16.01
CA ALA A 287 -42.53 -10.70 -16.43
C ALA A 287 -41.03 -11.05 -16.51
N ILE A 288 -40.64 -12.21 -15.96
CA ILE A 288 -39.29 -12.79 -16.03
C ILE A 288 -39.37 -14.14 -16.75
N LEU A 289 -38.74 -14.23 -17.92
CA LEU A 289 -38.80 -15.42 -18.78
C LEU A 289 -37.89 -16.55 -18.25
N PRO A 290 -38.16 -17.82 -18.60
CA PRO A 290 -37.23 -18.92 -18.34
C PRO A 290 -35.81 -18.62 -18.85
N GLY A 291 -34.81 -18.95 -18.04
CA GLY A 291 -33.39 -18.67 -18.31
C GLY A 291 -32.91 -17.27 -17.91
N GLN A 292 -33.78 -16.35 -17.50
CA GLN A 292 -33.38 -15.03 -16.98
C GLN A 292 -33.10 -15.06 -15.46
N PRO A 293 -32.14 -14.27 -14.95
CA PRO A 293 -31.97 -14.06 -13.51
C PRO A 293 -33.25 -13.53 -12.86
N LEU A 294 -33.59 -14.04 -11.68
CA LEU A 294 -34.78 -13.59 -10.94
C LEU A 294 -34.58 -12.22 -10.28
N GLY A 295 -33.41 -11.98 -9.68
CA GLY A 295 -33.16 -10.78 -8.88
C GLY A 295 -34.09 -10.71 -7.66
N MET A 296 -34.44 -9.50 -7.24
CA MET A 296 -35.41 -9.26 -6.17
C MET A 296 -36.84 -9.41 -6.71
N THR A 297 -37.50 -10.53 -6.38
CA THR A 297 -38.86 -10.87 -6.85
C THR A 297 -39.95 -10.53 -5.84
N ALA A 298 -39.60 -10.32 -4.58
CA ALA A 298 -40.45 -9.67 -3.59
C ALA A 298 -39.59 -8.91 -2.57
N PHE A 299 -40.17 -7.88 -1.95
CA PHE A 299 -39.58 -7.12 -0.85
C PHE A 299 -40.71 -6.86 0.14
N LYS A 300 -40.66 -7.52 1.31
CA LYS A 300 -41.77 -7.47 2.27
C LYS A 300 -41.30 -6.96 3.61
N ILE A 301 -42.13 -6.13 4.23
CA ILE A 301 -41.83 -5.38 5.45
C ILE A 301 -42.78 -5.83 6.56
N PHE A 302 -42.25 -5.93 7.78
CA PHE A 302 -43.03 -6.22 8.98
C PHE A 302 -42.36 -5.58 10.21
N ASP A 303 -42.97 -5.76 11.37
CA ASP A 303 -42.50 -5.26 12.66
C ASP A 303 -42.85 -6.28 13.75
N ILE A 304 -42.39 -6.06 14.99
CA ILE A 304 -42.46 -7.06 16.08
C ILE A 304 -43.89 -7.51 16.46
N ASP A 305 -44.92 -6.69 16.18
CA ASP A 305 -46.33 -7.09 16.42
C ASP A 305 -46.82 -8.10 15.36
N ILE A 306 -46.14 -8.15 14.22
CA ILE A 306 -46.53 -8.86 12.99
C ILE A 306 -45.36 -9.62 12.33
N ASP A 307 -44.50 -10.23 13.14
CA ASP A 307 -43.52 -11.21 12.66
C ASP A 307 -44.20 -12.50 12.15
N PRO A 308 -43.75 -13.11 11.03
CA PRO A 308 -44.26 -14.39 10.56
C PRO A 308 -43.76 -15.56 11.44
N GLN A 309 -44.66 -16.07 12.28
CA GLN A 309 -44.36 -17.06 13.33
C GLN A 309 -44.27 -18.52 12.83
N THR A 310 -44.97 -18.85 11.75
CA THR A 310 -45.05 -20.21 11.19
C THR A 310 -44.42 -20.31 9.81
N ASP A 311 -44.04 -21.52 9.38
CA ASP A 311 -43.48 -21.77 8.05
C ASP A 311 -44.40 -21.29 6.93
N GLU A 312 -45.71 -21.50 7.01
CA GLU A 312 -46.64 -21.01 5.98
C GLU A 312 -46.64 -19.48 5.93
N GLN A 313 -46.60 -18.78 7.07
CA GLN A 313 -46.50 -17.32 7.10
C GLN A 313 -45.18 -16.83 6.50
N ARG A 314 -44.04 -17.43 6.89
CA ARG A 314 -42.72 -17.09 6.30
C ARG A 314 -42.68 -17.37 4.80
N TYR A 315 -43.27 -18.50 4.38
CA TYR A 315 -43.35 -18.91 2.99
C TYR A 315 -44.17 -17.92 2.16
N LEU A 316 -45.33 -17.49 2.68
CA LEU A 316 -46.20 -16.48 2.05
C LEU A 316 -45.50 -15.12 1.95
N THR A 317 -44.79 -14.68 3.00
CA THR A 317 -43.98 -13.46 2.95
C THR A 317 -42.90 -13.54 1.87
N LEU A 318 -42.17 -14.67 1.77
CA LEU A 318 -41.19 -14.89 0.68
C LEU A 318 -41.85 -14.99 -0.71
N GLU A 319 -43.12 -15.38 -0.77
CA GLU A 319 -43.94 -15.49 -2.00
C GLU A 319 -44.54 -14.15 -2.46
N GLY A 320 -44.34 -13.05 -1.71
CA GLY A 320 -44.92 -11.73 -2.03
C GLY A 320 -46.35 -11.55 -1.53
N VAL A 321 -46.83 -12.43 -0.65
CA VAL A 321 -48.18 -12.40 -0.08
C VAL A 321 -48.13 -11.85 1.34
N ASN A 322 -48.95 -10.84 1.62
CA ASN A 322 -49.21 -10.41 2.99
C ASN A 322 -50.07 -11.50 3.68
N TYR A 323 -49.46 -12.25 4.59
CA TYR A 323 -50.08 -13.42 5.22
C TYR A 323 -51.25 -13.08 6.17
N GLN A 324 -51.45 -11.81 6.53
CA GLN A 324 -52.52 -11.38 7.45
C GLN A 324 -53.86 -11.21 6.71
N ASN A 325 -53.82 -10.73 5.46
CA ASN A 325 -54.99 -10.44 4.64
C ASN A 325 -55.07 -11.31 3.37
N MET A 326 -54.05 -12.14 3.10
CA MET A 326 -53.90 -13.01 1.93
C MET A 326 -53.90 -12.30 0.58
N ILE A 327 -53.57 -11.00 0.57
CA ILE A 327 -53.39 -10.20 -0.65
C ILE A 327 -51.94 -10.36 -1.13
N ARG A 328 -51.75 -10.59 -2.43
CA ARG A 328 -50.44 -10.54 -3.08
C ARG A 328 -50.14 -9.11 -3.55
N ASP A 329 -48.98 -8.61 -3.15
CA ASP A 329 -48.45 -7.28 -3.45
C ASP A 329 -46.93 -7.44 -3.29
N ASP A 330 -46.22 -7.70 -4.39
CA ASP A 330 -44.87 -8.29 -4.28
C ASP A 330 -43.84 -7.34 -3.64
N TYR A 331 -44.02 -6.02 -3.72
CA TYR A 331 -43.21 -5.04 -2.99
C TYR A 331 -44.08 -4.22 -2.03
N ASP A 332 -43.80 -4.32 -0.72
CA ASP A 332 -44.38 -3.39 0.26
C ASP A 332 -43.70 -2.02 0.09
N GLU A 333 -44.41 -1.03 -0.47
CA GLU A 333 -43.92 0.35 -0.56
C GLU A 333 -44.69 1.32 0.34
N ARG A 334 -45.86 0.93 0.86
CA ARG A 334 -46.70 1.75 1.75
C ARG A 334 -46.50 1.39 3.21
N GLY A 335 -46.15 2.37 4.05
CA GLY A 335 -45.76 2.13 5.44
C GLY A 335 -44.32 1.62 5.56
N ALA A 336 -43.55 1.65 4.46
CA ALA A 336 -42.10 1.51 4.48
C ALA A 336 -41.46 2.75 5.09
N GLU A 337 -42.04 3.92 4.81
CA GLU A 337 -41.66 5.22 5.33
C GLU A 337 -42.19 5.51 6.73
N ASP A 338 -43.15 4.74 7.26
CA ASP A 338 -43.73 4.97 8.59
C ASP A 338 -42.74 4.54 9.69
N PRO A 339 -42.40 5.40 10.67
CA PRO A 339 -41.42 5.11 11.72
C PRO A 339 -41.90 3.95 12.62
N LYS A 340 -41.12 2.87 12.68
CA LYS A 340 -41.27 1.77 13.65
C LYS A 340 -40.03 0.87 13.63
N ASP A 341 -39.99 -0.10 14.53
CA ASP A 341 -39.04 -1.21 14.57
C ASP A 341 -39.23 -2.12 13.34
N LYS A 342 -38.59 -1.77 12.22
CA LYS A 342 -38.79 -2.39 10.90
C LYS A 342 -37.88 -3.58 10.64
N ARG A 343 -38.51 -4.65 10.18
CA ARG A 343 -37.88 -5.85 9.62
C ARG A 343 -38.23 -5.99 8.15
N PHE A 344 -37.36 -6.61 7.37
CA PHE A 344 -37.68 -6.95 5.99
C PHE A 344 -37.12 -8.30 5.54
N VAL A 345 -37.77 -8.87 4.52
CA VAL A 345 -37.18 -9.92 3.67
C VAL A 345 -37.04 -9.40 2.25
N GLN A 346 -35.87 -9.65 1.66
CA GLN A 346 -35.59 -9.40 0.25
C GLN A 346 -35.58 -10.74 -0.47
N ALA A 347 -36.62 -11.12 -1.21
CA ALA A 347 -36.77 -12.49 -1.71
C ALA A 347 -36.40 -12.65 -3.19
N SER A 348 -35.89 -13.83 -3.54
CA SER A 348 -35.69 -14.29 -4.92
C SER A 348 -36.32 -15.67 -5.13
N GLY A 349 -37.29 -15.76 -6.04
CA GLY A 349 -38.02 -16.98 -6.38
C GLY A 349 -39.30 -16.73 -7.20
N PRO A 350 -40.06 -17.78 -7.58
CA PRO A 350 -39.76 -19.19 -7.37
C PRO A 350 -38.71 -19.75 -8.34
N PHE A 351 -37.98 -20.76 -7.89
CA PHE A 351 -37.13 -21.64 -8.72
C PHE A 351 -37.33 -23.12 -8.32
N ILE A 352 -36.59 -24.01 -8.97
CA ILE A 352 -36.58 -25.46 -8.73
C ILE A 352 -35.15 -25.88 -8.35
N LEU A 353 -34.99 -26.76 -7.35
CA LEU A 353 -33.67 -27.23 -6.90
C LEU A 353 -33.65 -28.78 -6.86
N GLY A 354 -32.95 -29.38 -7.82
CA GLY A 354 -32.80 -30.84 -7.92
C GLY A 354 -31.95 -31.46 -6.78
N PRO A 355 -31.92 -32.79 -6.64
CA PRO A 355 -31.02 -33.49 -5.70
C PRO A 355 -29.56 -33.09 -5.88
N ASP A 356 -28.82 -32.94 -4.77
CA ASP A 356 -27.41 -32.47 -4.68
C ASP A 356 -27.10 -31.14 -5.40
N SER A 357 -28.11 -30.47 -5.97
CA SER A 357 -27.95 -29.22 -6.73
C SER A 357 -27.77 -28.04 -5.79
N ILE A 358 -26.97 -27.07 -6.22
CA ILE A 358 -26.63 -25.86 -5.46
C ILE A 358 -27.22 -24.63 -6.15
N VAL A 359 -27.80 -23.73 -5.38
CA VAL A 359 -28.14 -22.36 -5.79
C VAL A 359 -27.31 -21.36 -5.01
N THR A 360 -26.88 -20.27 -5.65
CA THR A 360 -26.08 -19.22 -5.02
C THR A 360 -26.88 -17.92 -4.95
N LEU A 361 -26.90 -17.31 -3.78
CA LEU A 361 -27.24 -15.89 -3.59
C LEU A 361 -25.98 -15.14 -3.13
N CYS A 362 -25.66 -14.02 -3.76
CA CYS A 362 -24.60 -13.10 -3.33
C CYS A 362 -25.21 -11.77 -2.91
N VAL A 363 -25.05 -11.41 -1.64
CA VAL A 363 -25.60 -10.23 -0.99
C VAL A 363 -24.47 -9.32 -0.50
N GLY A 364 -24.47 -8.06 -0.88
CA GLY A 364 -23.60 -7.04 -0.28
C GLY A 364 -24.31 -6.31 0.83
N THR A 365 -23.85 -6.48 2.07
CA THR A 365 -24.20 -5.60 3.19
C THR A 365 -23.29 -4.38 3.14
N MET A 366 -23.89 -3.18 3.17
CA MET A 366 -23.17 -1.92 3.00
C MET A 366 -23.80 -0.82 3.82
N ALA A 367 -23.03 0.19 4.23
CA ALA A 367 -23.56 1.36 4.92
C ALA A 367 -22.98 2.66 4.36
N ALA A 368 -23.69 3.76 4.58
CA ALA A 368 -23.27 5.10 4.15
C ALA A 368 -23.96 6.17 5.00
N TRP A 369 -23.55 7.43 4.81
CA TRP A 369 -24.10 8.57 5.55
C TRP A 369 -25.49 9.05 5.06
N ASP A 370 -25.97 8.57 3.92
CA ASP A 370 -27.30 8.84 3.37
C ASP A 370 -27.60 7.86 2.22
N THR A 371 -28.85 7.82 1.76
CA THR A 371 -29.30 6.89 0.71
C THR A 371 -28.74 7.20 -0.69
N ALA A 372 -28.17 8.39 -0.93
CA ALA A 372 -27.48 8.68 -2.19
C ALA A 372 -26.05 8.13 -2.16
N ALA A 373 -25.31 8.37 -1.08
CA ALA A 373 -24.01 7.75 -0.83
C ALA A 373 -24.11 6.21 -0.76
N LEU A 374 -25.21 5.67 -0.20
CA LEU A 374 -25.46 4.23 -0.16
C LEU A 374 -25.59 3.64 -1.56
N LYS A 375 -26.23 4.35 -2.50
CA LYS A 375 -26.32 3.93 -3.92
C LYS A 375 -24.97 4.02 -4.65
N LEU A 376 -24.09 4.95 -4.28
CA LEU A 376 -22.71 4.99 -4.78
C LEU A 376 -21.89 3.79 -4.28
N ALA A 377 -21.92 3.50 -2.98
CA ALA A 377 -21.31 2.30 -2.41
C ALA A 377 -21.87 1.01 -3.03
N SER A 378 -23.16 1.01 -3.36
CA SER A 378 -23.84 -0.09 -4.06
C SER A 378 -23.32 -0.33 -5.48
N ASP A 379 -23.02 0.73 -6.22
CA ASP A 379 -22.49 0.62 -7.58
C ASP A 379 -20.99 0.30 -7.58
N VAL A 380 -20.22 0.80 -6.60
CA VAL A 380 -18.85 0.33 -6.31
C VAL A 380 -18.85 -1.18 -6.00
N ALA A 381 -19.80 -1.66 -5.20
CA ALA A 381 -19.93 -3.07 -4.87
C ALA A 381 -20.23 -3.95 -6.10
N GLN A 382 -21.00 -3.45 -7.06
CA GLN A 382 -21.25 -4.16 -8.32
C GLN A 382 -19.96 -4.34 -9.13
N GLU A 383 -19.14 -3.30 -9.25
CA GLU A 383 -17.88 -3.38 -10.01
C GLU A 383 -16.83 -4.29 -9.34
N ILE A 384 -16.85 -4.39 -8.01
CA ILE A 384 -16.07 -5.40 -7.27
C ILE A 384 -16.56 -6.82 -7.60
N PHE A 385 -17.88 -7.03 -7.70
CA PHE A 385 -18.47 -8.33 -8.05
C PHE A 385 -18.21 -8.72 -9.52
N ASP A 386 -18.48 -7.83 -10.46
CA ASP A 386 -18.36 -8.07 -11.91
C ASP A 386 -16.91 -8.36 -12.34
N ASN A 387 -15.95 -7.88 -11.55
CA ASN A 387 -14.51 -8.12 -11.66
C ASN A 387 -14.03 -9.37 -10.89
N ASP A 388 -14.93 -10.30 -10.53
CA ASP A 388 -14.66 -11.52 -9.74
C ASP A 388 -13.85 -11.24 -8.44
N PHE A 389 -14.10 -10.10 -7.79
CA PHE A 389 -13.43 -9.67 -6.55
C PHE A 389 -11.90 -9.45 -6.65
N GLU A 390 -11.36 -9.38 -7.87
CA GLU A 390 -9.93 -9.27 -8.12
C GLU A 390 -9.50 -7.79 -8.10
N LEU A 391 -9.39 -7.25 -6.89
CA LEU A 391 -8.99 -5.86 -6.68
C LEU A 391 -7.47 -5.70 -6.65
N ALA A 392 -7.03 -4.44 -6.65
CA ALA A 392 -5.63 -4.07 -6.47
C ALA A 392 -5.03 -4.77 -5.23
N ASN A 393 -3.91 -5.46 -5.44
CA ASN A 393 -3.23 -6.25 -4.41
C ASN A 393 -1.94 -5.57 -3.97
N PRO A 394 -1.46 -5.80 -2.73
CA PRO A 394 -0.17 -5.29 -2.31
C PRO A 394 0.96 -6.04 -3.06
N PRO A 395 2.17 -5.45 -3.12
CA PRO A 395 3.29 -6.06 -3.82
C PRO A 395 3.78 -7.30 -3.06
N THR A 396 4.68 -8.11 -3.64
CA THR A 396 5.14 -9.34 -2.96
C THR A 396 5.95 -9.02 -1.70
N ALA A 397 5.52 -9.54 -0.54
CA ALA A 397 6.20 -9.31 0.73
C ALA A 397 7.69 -9.71 0.67
N PRO A 398 8.62 -8.79 1.01
CA PRO A 398 10.05 -9.09 0.97
C PRO A 398 10.44 -10.25 1.89
N THR A 399 11.39 -11.07 1.47
CA THR A 399 11.98 -12.12 2.30
C THR A 399 13.07 -11.51 3.19
N ILE A 400 12.93 -11.64 4.51
CA ILE A 400 13.82 -11.02 5.48
C ILE A 400 14.96 -11.98 5.88
N THR A 401 16.16 -11.44 6.03
CA THR A 401 17.37 -12.08 6.56
C THR A 401 17.93 -11.23 7.70
N TYR A 402 18.70 -11.82 8.61
CA TYR A 402 19.21 -11.11 9.78
C TYR A 402 20.55 -11.65 10.30
N THR A 403 21.28 -10.79 11.03
CA THR A 403 22.46 -11.15 11.82
C THR A 403 22.33 -10.53 13.21
N ALA A 404 22.32 -11.36 14.25
CA ALA A 404 22.30 -10.91 15.65
C ALA A 404 23.72 -10.57 16.13
N GLY A 405 23.86 -9.44 16.83
CA GLY A 405 25.10 -8.96 17.43
C GLY A 405 24.95 -8.55 18.90
N ASP A 406 26.03 -8.03 19.48
CA ASP A 406 26.03 -7.49 20.85
C ASP A 406 25.24 -6.17 20.85
N LYS A 407 24.11 -6.13 21.58
CA LYS A 407 23.14 -5.02 21.61
C LYS A 407 22.72 -4.51 20.21
N SER A 408 22.68 -5.40 19.22
CA SER A 408 22.39 -5.03 17.85
C SER A 408 21.74 -6.16 17.06
N VAL A 409 20.86 -5.82 16.12
CA VAL A 409 20.36 -6.72 15.08
C VAL A 409 20.52 -6.04 13.73
N ARG A 410 21.30 -6.63 12.83
CA ARG A 410 21.28 -6.28 11.41
C ARG A 410 20.16 -7.05 10.71
N ILE A 411 19.41 -6.37 9.86
CA ILE A 411 18.28 -6.89 9.09
C ILE A 411 18.51 -6.53 7.63
N SER A 412 18.22 -7.44 6.70
CA SER A 412 18.33 -7.19 5.25
C SER A 412 17.22 -7.93 4.50
N TRP A 413 16.73 -7.39 3.38
CA TRP A 413 15.63 -8.01 2.60
C TRP A 413 15.89 -8.01 1.10
N ASN A 414 15.14 -8.83 0.37
CA ASN A 414 15.22 -8.92 -1.10
C ASN A 414 14.31 -7.89 -1.80
N LYS A 415 14.56 -7.71 -3.11
CA LYS A 415 13.86 -6.74 -3.99
C LYS A 415 12.52 -7.24 -4.53
N ALA A 416 11.95 -8.32 -3.95
CA ALA A 416 10.82 -9.05 -4.53
C ALA A 416 9.56 -8.20 -4.75
N ALA A 417 9.37 -7.14 -3.96
CA ALA A 417 8.28 -6.19 -4.11
C ALA A 417 8.44 -5.24 -5.31
N GLU A 418 9.67 -4.94 -5.75
CA GLU A 418 9.92 -4.04 -6.89
C GLU A 418 9.62 -4.71 -8.24
N ASP A 419 9.82 -6.03 -8.31
CA ASP A 419 9.67 -6.86 -9.51
C ASP A 419 8.27 -7.52 -9.62
N SER A 420 7.42 -7.42 -8.58
CA SER A 420 6.09 -8.02 -8.59
C SER A 420 5.06 -7.12 -9.26
N ALA A 421 4.55 -7.53 -10.43
CA ALA A 421 3.41 -6.88 -11.07
C ALA A 421 2.10 -7.18 -10.33
N ASP A 422 1.19 -6.20 -10.26
CA ASP A 422 -0.16 -6.46 -9.74
C ASP A 422 -0.95 -7.35 -10.72
N ALA A 423 -1.49 -8.46 -10.20
CA ALA A 423 -2.34 -9.38 -10.94
C ALA A 423 -3.63 -8.71 -11.45
N TYR A 424 -4.12 -7.67 -10.76
CA TYR A 424 -5.31 -6.93 -11.20
C TYR A 424 -5.11 -6.30 -12.58
N TRP A 425 -3.91 -5.76 -12.88
CA TRP A 425 -3.61 -5.16 -14.19
C TRP A 425 -3.99 -6.07 -15.36
N ALA A 426 -3.69 -7.36 -15.27
CA ALA A 426 -4.04 -8.32 -16.32
C ALA A 426 -5.57 -8.44 -16.51
N LYS A 427 -6.32 -8.41 -15.40
CA LYS A 427 -7.77 -8.62 -15.33
C LYS A 427 -8.61 -7.38 -15.62
N ILE A 428 -8.10 -6.16 -15.49
CA ILE A 428 -8.84 -4.92 -15.84
C ILE A 428 -9.43 -5.04 -17.25
N ASP A 429 -10.75 -5.06 -17.33
CA ASP A 429 -11.50 -5.19 -18.57
C ASP A 429 -11.27 -3.96 -19.47
N THR A 430 -10.90 -4.24 -20.72
CA THR A 430 -10.67 -3.21 -21.74
C THR A 430 -11.85 -3.01 -22.66
N THR A 431 -12.92 -3.80 -22.56
CA THR A 431 -13.88 -3.99 -23.65
C THR A 431 -15.32 -4.02 -23.16
N ASN A 432 -16.14 -3.06 -23.61
CA ASN A 432 -17.59 -3.17 -23.43
C ASN A 432 -18.09 -4.49 -24.08
N GLY A 433 -18.80 -5.30 -23.26
CA GLY A 433 -19.07 -6.71 -23.52
C GLY A 433 -19.78 -7.02 -24.83
N GLY A 434 -19.00 -7.24 -25.89
CA GLY A 434 -19.46 -7.71 -27.21
C GLY A 434 -19.02 -6.90 -28.43
N LEU A 435 -18.44 -5.69 -28.27
CA LEU A 435 -18.19 -4.79 -29.42
C LEU A 435 -16.75 -4.27 -29.58
N GLY A 436 -15.81 -4.65 -28.71
CA GLY A 436 -14.38 -4.36 -28.89
C GLY A 436 -13.96 -2.89 -28.74
N THR A 437 -14.88 -1.99 -28.42
CA THR A 437 -14.58 -0.61 -28.02
C THR A 437 -14.05 -0.54 -26.59
N PRO A 438 -13.13 0.40 -26.28
CA PRO A 438 -12.62 0.58 -24.92
C PRO A 438 -13.75 0.75 -23.91
N LYS A 439 -13.69 0.06 -22.76
CA LYS A 439 -14.56 0.36 -21.63
C LYS A 439 -14.18 1.75 -21.08
N TRP A 440 -15.16 2.64 -21.05
CA TRP A 440 -15.01 4.05 -20.67
C TRP A 440 -15.90 4.33 -19.45
N TRP A 441 -15.26 4.75 -18.36
CA TRP A 441 -15.90 4.99 -17.07
C TRP A 441 -16.30 6.44 -16.90
N ASN A 442 -17.49 6.70 -16.35
CA ASN A 442 -17.90 8.05 -15.98
C ASN A 442 -17.06 8.53 -14.79
N TYR A 443 -16.37 9.67 -14.95
CA TYR A 443 -15.97 10.50 -13.82
C TYR A 443 -17.22 11.18 -13.24
N PHE A 444 -17.17 11.58 -11.97
CA PHE A 444 -18.36 12.02 -11.24
C PHE A 444 -18.90 13.38 -11.71
N LYS A 445 -20.23 13.54 -11.59
CA LYS A 445 -20.94 14.78 -11.95
C LYS A 445 -20.49 15.94 -11.05
N GLY A 446 -19.71 16.85 -11.62
CA GLY A 446 -19.24 18.08 -10.98
C GLY A 446 -18.61 19.01 -12.02
N SER A 447 -18.22 20.22 -11.60
CA SER A 447 -17.52 21.23 -12.41
C SER A 447 -16.12 21.52 -11.85
N TRP A 448 -15.14 21.85 -12.70
CA TRP A 448 -13.70 21.81 -12.36
C TRP A 448 -12.90 22.92 -13.10
N GLN A 449 -11.77 23.42 -12.55
CA GLN A 449 -10.92 24.49 -13.13
C GLN A 449 -9.43 24.35 -12.70
N TYR A 450 -8.39 24.80 -13.43
CA TYR A 450 -6.98 24.57 -12.99
C TYR A 450 -6.53 25.33 -11.73
N CYS A 451 -5.50 24.81 -11.05
CA CYS A 451 -4.95 25.39 -9.83
C CYS A 451 -3.66 26.22 -10.01
N THR A 452 -3.37 27.00 -8.97
CA THR A 452 -2.27 27.95 -8.90
C THR A 452 -1.00 27.41 -8.24
N ASP A 453 -1.09 26.38 -7.41
CA ASP A 453 0.09 25.68 -6.88
C ASP A 453 0.72 24.77 -7.96
N THR A 454 2.02 24.49 -7.83
CA THR A 454 2.81 23.66 -8.75
C THR A 454 3.71 22.65 -8.03
N THR A 455 3.55 22.51 -6.71
CA THR A 455 4.37 21.61 -5.87
C THR A 455 3.72 20.25 -5.60
N LEU A 456 2.38 20.16 -5.67
CA LEU A 456 1.66 18.90 -5.79
C LEU A 456 1.76 18.42 -7.24
N VAL A 457 2.10 17.14 -7.43
CA VAL A 457 2.35 16.55 -8.75
C VAL A 457 1.10 16.60 -9.66
N ASP A 458 -0.10 16.79 -9.10
CA ASP A 458 -1.35 16.95 -9.84
C ASP A 458 -2.36 17.94 -9.16
N SER A 459 -2.66 19.15 -9.71
CA SER A 459 -3.78 20.04 -9.23
C SER A 459 -4.66 20.89 -10.23
N PHE A 460 -5.99 20.60 -10.28
CA PHE A 460 -7.16 21.35 -10.79
C PHE A 460 -8.39 21.26 -9.83
N GLU A 461 -9.02 22.38 -9.55
CA GLU A 461 -10.04 22.67 -8.55
C GLU A 461 -11.49 22.29 -8.93
N ILE A 462 -12.13 21.34 -8.25
CA ILE A 462 -13.60 21.11 -8.26
C ILE A 462 -14.32 22.35 -7.71
N PHE A 463 -15.51 22.66 -8.22
CA PHE A 463 -16.52 23.52 -7.58
C PHE A 463 -17.51 22.67 -6.79
N ILE A 464 -17.84 23.09 -5.57
CA ILE A 464 -18.55 22.25 -4.59
C ILE A 464 -20.04 22.64 -4.43
N ALA A 465 -20.40 23.90 -4.70
CA ALA A 465 -21.79 24.38 -4.65
C ALA A 465 -22.03 25.62 -5.53
N LEU A 466 -23.30 26.05 -5.61
CA LEU A 466 -23.77 27.24 -6.33
C LEU A 466 -23.26 28.59 -5.75
N ASP A 467 -22.49 28.55 -4.66
CA ASP A 467 -22.01 29.71 -3.88
C ASP A 467 -20.50 29.99 -4.04
N SER A 468 -19.86 29.40 -5.07
CA SER A 468 -18.47 29.65 -5.50
C SER A 468 -17.34 29.17 -4.54
N THR A 469 -17.42 27.93 -4.06
CA THR A 469 -16.41 27.27 -3.21
C THR A 469 -15.68 26.09 -3.92
N THR A 470 -14.37 25.85 -3.68
CA THR A 470 -13.49 25.04 -4.58
C THR A 470 -12.33 24.18 -3.94
N ALA A 471 -11.87 23.02 -4.51
CA ALA A 471 -10.70 22.17 -4.05
C ALA A 471 -9.98 21.23 -5.10
N ARG A 472 -8.69 20.78 -4.98
CA ARG A 472 -7.66 20.52 -6.08
C ARG A 472 -7.19 19.06 -6.53
N VAL A 473 -7.07 18.72 -7.85
CA VAL A 473 -6.48 17.50 -8.56
C VAL A 473 -6.07 17.71 -10.08
N ALA A 474 -4.83 17.43 -10.58
CA ALA A 474 -4.20 17.55 -11.97
C ALA A 474 -3.82 18.92 -12.73
N ARG A 475 -2.57 19.16 -13.24
CA ARG A 475 -2.18 20.25 -14.24
C ARG A 475 -1.37 19.75 -15.46
N GLY A 476 -1.95 19.75 -16.66
CA GLY A 476 -1.19 19.65 -17.93
C GLY A 476 -1.88 18.95 -19.09
N ALA A 477 -2.83 18.04 -18.82
CA ALA A 477 -3.59 17.33 -19.84
C ALA A 477 -4.69 18.20 -20.46
N GLY A 478 -4.93 18.08 -21.78
CA GLY A 478 -6.20 18.50 -22.37
C GLY A 478 -7.29 17.48 -22.10
N ASN A 479 -8.56 17.90 -22.03
CA ASN A 479 -9.70 16.96 -21.99
C ASN A 479 -9.62 16.03 -23.22
N PRO A 480 -9.51 14.70 -23.06
CA PRO A 480 -9.35 13.77 -24.18
C PRO A 480 -10.56 13.74 -25.14
N ALA A 481 -11.73 14.25 -24.71
CA ALA A 481 -12.93 14.40 -25.54
C ALA A 481 -13.15 15.82 -26.11
N GLY A 482 -12.30 16.80 -25.78
CA GLY A 482 -12.31 18.13 -26.42
C GLY A 482 -13.51 19.04 -26.09
N GLY A 483 -14.16 18.88 -24.92
CA GLY A 483 -15.30 19.69 -24.48
C GLY A 483 -15.10 20.41 -23.14
N THR A 484 -15.97 21.38 -22.84
CA THR A 484 -16.02 22.10 -21.55
C THR A 484 -17.09 21.56 -20.58
N ASP A 485 -17.87 20.56 -21.00
CA ASP A 485 -18.83 19.88 -20.12
C ASP A 485 -18.15 18.68 -19.44
N THR A 486 -18.18 18.67 -18.11
CA THR A 486 -17.56 17.66 -17.25
C THR A 486 -18.57 16.71 -16.61
N LEU A 487 -19.86 16.77 -16.98
CA LEU A 487 -20.87 15.78 -16.60
C LEU A 487 -20.63 14.40 -17.22
N PHE A 488 -19.75 14.32 -18.23
CA PHE A 488 -19.42 13.11 -19.00
C PHE A 488 -17.91 13.01 -19.29
N ALA A 489 -17.06 13.36 -18.32
CA ALA A 489 -15.63 13.07 -18.45
C ALA A 489 -15.44 11.54 -18.40
N PHE A 490 -14.91 10.95 -19.47
CA PHE A 490 -14.70 9.51 -19.59
C PHE A 490 -13.23 9.14 -19.45
N TYR A 491 -12.93 8.07 -18.72
CA TYR A 491 -11.57 7.51 -18.63
C TYR A 491 -11.54 6.00 -18.86
N ASN A 492 -10.43 5.52 -19.43
CA ASN A 492 -10.14 4.09 -19.53
C ASN A 492 -9.22 3.70 -18.37
N GLN A 493 -9.71 2.84 -17.47
CA GLN A 493 -9.00 2.47 -16.24
C GLN A 493 -7.62 1.87 -16.53
N LYS A 494 -7.50 1.00 -17.54
CA LYS A 494 -6.23 0.38 -17.92
C LYS A 494 -5.24 1.33 -18.61
N ALA A 495 -5.68 2.52 -19.03
CA ALA A 495 -4.78 3.58 -19.51
C ALA A 495 -4.23 4.46 -18.37
N MET A 496 -4.74 4.31 -17.14
CA MET A 496 -4.37 5.12 -15.97
C MET A 496 -3.78 4.33 -14.80
N TYR A 497 -3.91 3.01 -14.81
CA TYR A 497 -3.35 2.07 -13.84
C TYR A 497 -1.86 1.81 -14.13
N GLU A 498 -1.03 1.71 -13.09
CA GLU A 498 0.41 1.47 -13.23
C GLU A 498 0.74 0.00 -12.87
N PRO A 499 1.32 -0.85 -13.76
CA PRO A 499 1.42 -2.30 -13.47
C PRO A 499 2.49 -2.71 -12.43
N TYR A 500 3.32 -1.76 -11.99
CA TYR A 500 4.53 -1.95 -11.16
C TYR A 500 4.73 -0.73 -10.23
N ASP A 501 3.66 -0.34 -9.54
CA ASP A 501 3.53 0.91 -8.78
C ASP A 501 4.17 0.89 -7.38
N PHE A 502 4.98 -0.12 -7.08
CA PHE A 502 5.75 -0.23 -5.84
C PHE A 502 6.47 1.08 -5.49
N GLN A 503 6.13 1.68 -4.35
CA GLN A 503 6.67 2.97 -3.94
C GLN A 503 7.72 2.88 -2.84
N GLY A 504 7.70 1.89 -1.93
CA GLY A 504 8.71 1.87 -0.86
C GLY A 504 8.62 0.80 0.23
N TYR A 505 9.56 0.90 1.18
CA TYR A 505 9.69 0.01 2.33
C TYR A 505 9.60 0.74 3.68
N LEU A 506 8.98 0.06 4.64
CA LEU A 506 9.03 0.38 6.07
C LEU A 506 9.44 -0.85 6.87
N VAL A 507 10.30 -0.66 7.88
CA VAL A 507 10.76 -1.76 8.75
C VAL A 507 10.23 -1.54 10.16
N VAL A 508 9.65 -2.58 10.74
CA VAL A 508 8.99 -2.58 12.05
C VAL A 508 9.51 -3.67 12.97
N LYS A 509 9.44 -3.44 14.29
CA LYS A 509 9.72 -4.44 15.32
C LYS A 509 8.67 -4.49 16.43
N ALA A 510 8.48 -5.67 17.01
CA ALA A 510 7.59 -5.87 18.16
C ALA A 510 8.06 -7.05 19.04
N ARG A 511 7.41 -7.25 20.19
CA ARG A 511 7.72 -8.34 21.13
C ARG A 511 7.02 -9.65 20.77
N THR A 512 5.85 -9.57 20.13
CA THR A 512 5.08 -10.69 19.60
C THR A 512 4.63 -10.42 18.16
N MET A 513 4.25 -11.48 17.45
CA MET A 513 3.70 -11.38 16.10
C MET A 513 2.37 -10.58 16.05
N ALA A 514 1.58 -10.62 17.13
CA ALA A 514 0.32 -9.87 17.21
C ALA A 514 0.55 -8.36 17.38
N GLU A 515 1.54 -7.95 18.16
CA GLU A 515 1.91 -6.54 18.32
C GLU A 515 2.56 -5.96 17.06
N LEU A 516 3.17 -6.80 16.20
CA LEU A 516 3.74 -6.37 14.92
C LEU A 516 2.66 -5.90 13.93
N MET A 517 1.44 -6.45 14.03
CA MET A 517 0.26 -5.98 13.30
C MET A 517 -0.26 -4.64 13.82
N ASP A 518 -0.14 -4.39 15.12
CA ASP A 518 -0.71 -3.23 15.81
C ASP A 518 0.19 -2.00 15.67
N PRO A 519 -0.24 -0.93 14.95
CA PRO A 519 0.58 0.26 14.76
C PRO A 519 0.88 1.06 16.03
N LEU A 520 0.20 0.79 17.14
CA LEU A 520 0.41 1.42 18.44
C LEU A 520 1.31 0.57 19.37
N ARG A 521 1.64 -0.68 18.99
CA ARG A 521 2.46 -1.61 19.79
C ARG A 521 3.73 -2.12 19.08
N ARG A 522 4.02 -1.62 17.87
CA ARG A 522 5.29 -1.81 17.15
C ARG A 522 6.13 -0.53 17.14
N ASP A 523 7.45 -0.67 17.19
CA ASP A 523 8.39 0.43 16.92
C ASP A 523 8.79 0.41 15.42
N TYR A 524 9.05 1.58 14.84
CA TYR A 524 9.62 1.74 13.49
C TYR A 524 11.14 1.89 13.57
N LEU A 525 11.89 1.36 12.59
CA LEU A 525 13.36 1.37 12.61
C LEU A 525 13.96 2.55 11.83
N GLY A 526 15.17 2.96 12.25
CA GLY A 526 15.98 4.00 11.61
C GLY A 526 15.37 5.40 11.74
N SER A 527 15.71 6.14 12.80
CA SER A 527 15.16 7.48 13.04
C SER A 527 16.16 8.42 13.74
N TYR A 528 15.88 9.72 13.76
CA TYR A 528 16.69 10.71 14.47
C TYR A 528 16.91 10.35 15.95
N TYR A 529 18.17 10.39 16.40
CA TYR A 529 18.57 10.05 17.76
C TYR A 529 18.08 11.12 18.77
N ALA A 530 16.94 10.86 19.40
CA ALA A 530 16.48 11.62 20.57
C ALA A 530 17.17 11.09 21.84
N ASN A 531 17.54 12.00 22.76
CA ASN A 531 18.37 11.66 23.93
C ASN A 531 17.77 10.46 24.73
N PRO A 532 18.50 9.33 24.89
CA PRO A 532 18.00 8.12 25.57
C PRO A 532 17.54 8.36 27.02
N ASP A 533 18.06 9.38 27.70
CA ASP A 533 17.66 9.73 29.08
C ASP A 533 16.19 10.21 29.20
N THR A 534 15.46 10.35 28.09
CA THR A 534 14.16 11.05 28.06
C THR A 534 12.95 10.23 27.60
N GLY A 535 13.06 8.90 27.44
CA GLY A 535 11.87 8.06 27.28
C GLY A 535 12.10 6.58 26.98
N PHE A 536 11.67 5.71 27.89
CA PHE A 536 11.58 4.27 27.69
C PHE A 536 10.16 3.88 27.24
N ASN A 537 10.02 3.19 26.10
CA ASN A 537 8.77 2.57 25.68
C ASN A 537 8.61 1.23 26.44
N SER A 538 7.75 1.22 27.44
CA SER A 538 7.52 0.04 28.29
C SER A 538 6.76 -1.09 27.60
N ALA A 539 6.05 -0.83 26.50
CA ALA A 539 5.34 -1.87 25.75
C ALA A 539 6.31 -2.73 24.92
N THR A 540 7.22 -2.10 24.17
CA THR A 540 8.20 -2.81 23.33
C THR A 540 9.54 -3.07 24.04
N SER A 541 9.77 -2.43 25.19
CA SER A 541 11.06 -2.43 25.91
C SER A 541 12.22 -1.87 25.07
N SER A 542 12.02 -0.68 24.50
CA SER A 542 12.99 0.10 23.74
C SER A 542 13.12 1.54 24.30
N TYR A 543 14.16 2.28 23.91
CA TYR A 543 14.27 3.71 24.21
C TYR A 543 13.73 4.52 23.01
N ARG A 544 12.63 5.28 23.22
CA ARG A 544 11.79 5.99 22.24
C ARG A 544 11.84 5.48 20.78
N GLY A 545 10.76 4.84 20.33
CA GLY A 545 10.45 4.79 18.90
C GLY A 545 10.34 6.20 18.32
N GLY A 546 11.30 6.59 17.49
CA GLY A 546 11.23 7.83 16.72
C GLY A 546 10.36 7.66 15.47
N ALA A 547 10.19 8.74 14.71
CA ALA A 547 9.62 8.65 13.37
C ALA A 547 10.60 7.91 12.46
N GLY A 548 10.36 6.61 12.25
CA GLY A 548 11.15 5.77 11.35
C GLY A 548 11.19 6.37 9.95
N TRP A 549 12.37 6.41 9.36
CA TRP A 549 12.56 6.74 7.96
C TRP A 549 11.79 5.74 7.11
N MET A 550 10.99 6.25 6.18
CA MET A 550 10.39 5.45 5.13
C MET A 550 11.23 5.60 3.88
N TYR A 551 11.50 4.47 3.23
CA TYR A 551 12.45 4.36 2.13
C TYR A 551 11.69 4.17 0.84
N ASP A 552 11.35 5.30 0.23
CA ASP A 552 10.55 5.43 -0.96
C ASP A 552 11.41 5.57 -2.23
N ARG A 553 10.85 5.21 -3.39
CA ARG A 553 11.45 5.45 -4.70
C ARG A 553 11.70 6.95 -4.86
N LYS A 554 12.82 7.31 -5.51
CA LYS A 554 13.21 8.71 -5.76
C LYS A 554 12.71 9.16 -7.12
N ASP A 555 11.42 9.43 -7.19
CA ASP A 555 10.67 9.86 -8.38
C ASP A 555 9.90 11.17 -8.16
N GLY A 556 9.97 11.76 -6.97
CA GLY A 556 9.21 12.95 -6.58
C GLY A 556 7.82 12.67 -5.98
N VAL A 557 7.36 11.42 -5.93
CA VAL A 557 6.13 11.03 -5.23
C VAL A 557 6.45 10.80 -3.75
N GLN A 558 6.57 11.92 -3.03
CA GLN A 558 6.44 11.90 -1.58
C GLN A 558 4.98 11.64 -1.23
N ILE A 559 4.68 10.45 -0.74
CA ILE A 559 3.46 10.24 0.03
C ILE A 559 3.74 10.86 1.43
N VAL A 560 2.85 11.71 1.92
CA VAL A 560 3.13 12.60 3.08
C VAL A 560 2.26 12.20 4.26
N PRO A 561 2.80 12.14 5.49
CA PRO A 561 1.99 11.92 6.70
C PRO A 561 0.92 13.01 6.88
N ASN A 562 -0.30 12.65 6.55
CA ASN A 562 -1.46 13.35 7.02
C ASN A 562 -1.76 12.93 8.47
N PHE A 563 -1.02 13.52 9.42
CA PHE A 563 -1.31 13.37 10.86
C PHE A 563 -2.65 13.99 11.29
N SER A 564 -3.48 14.47 10.36
CA SER A 564 -4.91 14.58 10.62
C SER A 564 -5.46 13.17 10.83
N THR A 565 -5.57 12.81 12.10
CA THR A 565 -6.80 12.18 12.55
C THR A 565 -7.96 12.94 11.89
N ARG A 566 -8.69 12.32 10.97
CA ARG A 566 -10.13 12.58 11.00
C ARG A 566 -10.57 12.06 12.35
N GLU A 567 -11.25 12.88 13.12
CA GLU A 567 -12.02 12.36 14.24
C GLU A 567 -13.10 11.46 13.62
N HIS A 568 -12.82 10.15 13.57
CA HIS A 568 -13.91 9.19 13.64
C HIS A 568 -14.40 9.27 15.08
N VAL A 569 -15.30 10.23 15.28
CA VAL A 569 -16.12 10.31 16.47
C VAL A 569 -16.91 9.01 16.49
N GLN A 570 -16.59 8.17 17.46
CA GLN A 570 -17.34 6.97 17.81
C GLN A 570 -18.21 7.32 19.03
N PRO A 571 -19.27 6.55 19.37
CA PRO A 571 -20.24 7.00 20.39
C PRO A 571 -19.60 7.04 21.79
N THR A 572 -18.47 6.36 21.93
CA THR A 572 -17.65 6.23 23.13
C THR A 572 -16.45 7.20 23.17
N GLY A 573 -16.25 8.02 22.13
CA GLY A 573 -15.20 9.04 22.04
C GLY A 573 -14.46 9.06 20.70
N ASN A 574 -13.38 9.83 20.62
CA ASN A 574 -12.54 9.91 19.42
C ASN A 574 -11.75 8.60 19.23
N LEU A 575 -12.06 7.82 18.20
CA LEU A 575 -11.13 6.81 17.73
C LEU A 575 -10.17 7.44 16.72
N ASN A 576 -8.93 7.64 17.18
CA ASN A 576 -7.81 8.03 16.34
C ASN A 576 -7.39 6.86 15.45
N LEU A 577 -8.20 6.52 14.44
CA LEU A 577 -7.75 5.68 13.33
C LEU A 577 -6.67 6.45 12.56
N PRO A 578 -5.41 5.96 12.49
CA PRO A 578 -4.42 6.55 11.62
C PRO A 578 -4.86 6.35 10.17
N VAL A 579 -5.14 7.46 9.48
CA VAL A 579 -5.31 7.48 8.03
C VAL A 579 -3.94 7.24 7.42
N TRP A 580 -3.70 6.02 6.92
CA TRP A 580 -2.44 5.66 6.27
C TRP A 580 -2.39 6.18 4.83
N ASP A 581 -2.58 7.48 4.65
CA ASP A 581 -1.92 8.18 3.54
C ASP A 581 -0.42 8.04 3.84
N THR A 582 0.25 7.15 3.09
CA THR A 582 1.56 6.59 3.44
C THR A 582 2.66 7.65 3.61
N LEU A 583 3.73 7.30 4.32
CA LEU A 583 4.83 8.22 4.58
C LEU A 583 6.02 7.90 3.67
N GLY A 584 6.64 8.93 3.12
CA GLY A 584 7.80 8.90 2.24
C GLY A 584 8.64 10.16 2.43
N SER A 585 9.85 10.20 1.87
CA SER A 585 10.72 11.37 1.96
C SER A 585 11.61 11.61 0.73
N ASP A 586 11.30 11.01 -0.43
CA ASP A 586 12.04 11.08 -1.70
C ASP A 586 13.54 10.75 -1.54
N ARG A 587 13.84 9.72 -0.75
CA ARG A 587 15.24 9.36 -0.41
C ARG A 587 15.85 8.30 -1.30
N GLY A 588 15.05 7.37 -1.80
CA GLY A 588 15.52 6.15 -2.43
C GLY A 588 15.37 4.93 -1.52
N LEU A 589 15.21 3.77 -2.16
CA LEU A 589 15.07 2.47 -1.52
C LEU A 589 16.39 2.03 -0.85
N ILE A 590 16.27 1.36 0.30
CA ILE A 590 17.36 0.61 0.93
C ILE A 590 16.95 -0.85 1.12
N TYR A 591 17.93 -1.69 1.49
CA TYR A 591 17.76 -3.14 1.62
C TYR A 591 18.36 -3.70 2.92
N THR A 592 18.82 -2.84 3.83
CA THR A 592 19.33 -3.27 5.15
C THR A 592 19.30 -2.16 6.19
N LEU A 593 19.06 -2.53 7.44
CA LEU A 593 19.17 -1.66 8.62
C LEU A 593 19.95 -2.35 9.74
N VAL A 594 20.43 -1.56 10.69
CA VAL A 594 20.87 -2.02 12.01
C VAL A 594 19.95 -1.40 13.05
N ASP A 595 19.41 -2.24 13.93
CA ASP A 595 18.69 -1.86 15.13
C ASP A 595 19.62 -2.05 16.33
N ASP A 596 20.13 -0.95 16.87
CA ASP A 596 20.97 -0.87 18.06
C ASP A 596 20.16 -0.67 19.36
N ASN A 597 18.85 -0.42 19.22
CA ASN A 597 17.92 -0.15 20.30
C ASN A 597 17.30 -1.47 20.84
N VAL A 598 18.17 -2.41 21.23
CA VAL A 598 17.80 -3.80 21.59
C VAL A 598 18.58 -4.32 22.81
N VAL A 599 17.95 -5.24 23.56
CA VAL A 599 18.55 -5.86 24.74
C VAL A 599 19.00 -7.29 24.44
N ASN A 600 20.27 -7.60 24.76
CA ASN A 600 20.81 -8.96 24.65
C ASN A 600 19.96 -9.98 25.43
N GLY A 601 19.69 -11.13 24.82
CA GLY A 601 18.90 -12.20 25.42
C GLY A 601 17.38 -11.97 25.41
N MET A 602 16.90 -10.81 24.96
CA MET A 602 15.47 -10.58 24.69
C MET A 602 15.13 -10.90 23.23
N GLY A 603 13.95 -11.49 22.99
CA GLY A 603 13.47 -11.76 21.64
C GLY A 603 12.62 -10.64 21.06
N TYR A 604 12.81 -10.38 19.77
CA TYR A 604 12.07 -9.39 18.99
C TYR A 604 11.66 -10.02 17.64
N TYR A 605 10.45 -9.70 17.17
CA TYR A 605 10.01 -9.98 15.80
C TYR A 605 10.27 -8.75 14.92
N TYR A 606 10.74 -8.97 13.71
CA TYR A 606 10.96 -7.92 12.70
C TYR A 606 10.17 -8.21 11.43
N GLY A 607 9.56 -7.17 10.87
CA GLY A 607 8.77 -7.20 9.65
C GLY A 607 9.20 -6.11 8.67
N VAL A 608 9.06 -6.37 7.37
CA VAL A 608 9.22 -5.37 6.31
C VAL A 608 7.89 -5.22 5.59
N ILE A 609 7.31 -4.04 5.65
CA ILE A 609 6.13 -3.65 4.88
C ILE A 609 6.61 -3.07 3.55
N ALA A 610 6.18 -3.67 2.46
CA ALA A 610 6.29 -3.11 1.12
C ALA A 610 5.00 -2.36 0.77
N TYR A 611 5.13 -1.24 0.05
CA TYR A 611 4.05 -0.33 -0.31
C TYR A 611 3.96 -0.13 -1.81
N ASP A 612 2.73 -0.09 -2.32
CA ASP A 612 2.33 0.32 -3.66
C ASP A 612 1.69 1.72 -3.67
N PHE A 613 1.60 2.34 -4.84
CA PHE A 613 1.02 3.67 -5.08
C PHE A 613 0.26 3.73 -6.43
N GLN A 614 -0.94 3.16 -6.47
CA GLN A 614 -1.80 3.35 -7.64
C GLN A 614 -2.31 4.78 -7.71
N ARG A 615 -1.72 5.60 -8.60
CA ARG A 615 -2.10 7.00 -8.83
C ARG A 615 -3.58 7.15 -9.22
N ASN A 616 -4.13 6.19 -9.95
CA ASN A 616 -5.52 6.24 -10.45
C ASN A 616 -6.20 4.86 -10.33
N VAL A 617 -7.01 4.64 -9.29
CA VAL A 617 -7.90 3.47 -9.20
C VAL A 617 -9.35 3.92 -9.35
N TYR A 618 -10.16 3.16 -10.10
CA TYR A 618 -11.57 3.49 -10.36
C TYR A 618 -12.41 3.74 -9.10
N PHE A 619 -12.07 3.05 -8.01
CA PHE A 619 -12.85 3.10 -6.77
C PHE A 619 -12.66 4.41 -5.96
N THR A 620 -11.50 5.07 -6.05
CA THR A 620 -11.04 6.01 -5.01
C THR A 620 -11.57 7.43 -5.08
N HIS A 621 -12.67 7.69 -4.37
CA HIS A 621 -13.13 9.04 -4.03
C HIS A 621 -12.24 9.73 -2.97
N LYS A 622 -11.37 8.98 -2.27
CA LYS A 622 -10.44 9.51 -1.25
C LYS A 622 -9.05 8.87 -1.41
N CYS A 623 -8.09 9.66 -1.88
CA CYS A 623 -6.65 9.32 -1.96
C CYS A 623 -6.27 8.09 -2.81
N PRO A 624 -5.01 7.99 -3.26
CA PRO A 624 -4.50 6.76 -3.88
C PRO A 624 -4.47 5.62 -2.85
N VAL A 625 -4.86 4.40 -3.25
CA VAL A 625 -4.79 3.25 -2.34
C VAL A 625 -3.33 2.87 -2.14
N THR A 626 -2.75 3.17 -0.99
CA THR A 626 -1.39 2.74 -0.68
C THR A 626 -1.43 1.31 -0.15
N LEU A 627 -1.25 0.34 -1.05
CA LEU A 627 -1.44 -1.08 -0.73
C LEU A 627 -0.21 -1.60 0.01
N ALA A 628 -0.40 -1.92 1.30
CA ALA A 628 0.64 -2.43 2.17
C ALA A 628 0.62 -3.97 2.26
N THR A 629 1.81 -4.58 2.29
CA THR A 629 1.98 -5.97 2.70
C THR A 629 1.75 -6.17 4.19
N ASN A 630 1.51 -7.40 4.61
CA ASN A 630 1.35 -7.71 6.03
C ASN A 630 2.74 -7.75 6.70
N PRO A 631 3.01 -6.97 7.77
CA PRO A 631 4.33 -6.98 8.43
C PRO A 631 4.71 -8.31 9.07
N THR A 632 3.75 -9.22 9.31
CA THR A 632 4.00 -10.58 9.81
C THR A 632 4.37 -11.57 8.69
N GLU A 633 4.18 -11.19 7.44
CA GLU A 633 4.56 -11.98 6.28
C GLU A 633 6.08 -11.98 6.12
N ASN A 634 6.68 -13.17 6.06
CA ASN A 634 8.14 -13.39 6.13
C ASN A 634 8.83 -12.81 7.39
N ALA A 635 8.08 -12.48 8.45
CA ALA A 635 8.65 -11.89 9.67
C ALA A 635 9.60 -12.84 10.40
N VAL A 636 10.71 -12.29 10.89
CA VAL A 636 11.80 -13.06 11.53
C VAL A 636 11.90 -12.78 13.02
N TYR A 637 12.08 -13.84 13.82
CA TYR A 637 12.33 -13.73 15.26
C TYR A 637 13.83 -13.78 15.55
N VAL A 638 14.33 -12.78 16.28
CA VAL A 638 15.75 -12.61 16.55
C VAL A 638 15.99 -12.32 18.04
N VAL A 639 17.03 -12.93 18.59
CA VAL A 639 17.54 -12.65 19.94
C VAL A 639 18.94 -12.03 19.78
N PRO A 640 19.15 -10.74 20.10
CA PRO A 640 20.48 -10.13 20.12
C PRO A 640 21.35 -10.84 21.16
N ARG A 641 22.62 -11.02 20.85
CA ARG A 641 23.56 -11.71 21.74
C ARG A 641 24.99 -11.33 21.40
N LYS A 642 25.82 -11.23 22.44
CA LYS A 642 27.26 -11.14 22.26
C LYS A 642 27.78 -12.33 21.43
N PRO A 643 28.72 -12.12 20.48
CA PRO A 643 29.40 -13.21 19.79
C PRO A 643 30.09 -14.19 20.75
N ALA A 644 30.35 -15.41 20.26
CA ALA A 644 31.16 -16.38 20.99
C ALA A 644 32.59 -15.83 21.20
N THR A 645 33.25 -16.22 22.29
CA THR A 645 34.57 -15.70 22.69
C THR A 645 35.68 -15.97 21.64
N ASP A 646 35.48 -16.99 20.82
CA ASP A 646 36.33 -17.47 19.74
C ASP A 646 35.88 -17.02 18.33
N TYR A 647 34.76 -16.29 18.22
CA TYR A 647 34.25 -15.80 16.93
C TYR A 647 35.21 -14.79 16.30
N GLN A 648 35.80 -15.16 15.16
CA GLN A 648 36.50 -14.23 14.29
C GLN A 648 35.55 -13.73 13.20
N ALA A 649 35.37 -12.41 13.14
CA ALA A 649 34.58 -11.79 12.09
C ALA A 649 35.33 -11.83 10.73
N PRO A 650 34.64 -12.05 9.60
CA PRO A 650 35.25 -11.99 8.28
C PRO A 650 35.75 -10.56 8.01
N THR A 651 37.02 -10.44 7.59
CA THR A 651 37.64 -9.13 7.33
C THR A 651 37.51 -8.75 5.86
N CYS A 652 36.75 -7.70 5.55
CA CYS A 652 36.86 -7.05 4.26
C CYS A 652 38.18 -6.24 4.18
N ARG A 653 38.80 -6.18 3.01
CA ARG A 653 39.94 -5.31 2.69
C ARG A 653 39.72 -4.74 1.31
N TYR A 654 39.92 -3.44 1.14
CA TYR A 654 39.84 -2.77 -0.16
C TYR A 654 41.19 -2.21 -0.60
N THR A 655 41.33 -1.97 -1.90
CA THR A 655 42.40 -1.16 -2.48
C THR A 655 41.80 -0.22 -3.53
N HIS A 656 42.29 1.02 -3.60
CA HIS A 656 41.86 1.96 -4.63
C HIS A 656 42.65 1.68 -5.92
N GLN A 657 41.96 1.48 -7.05
CA GLN A 657 42.58 1.10 -8.33
C GLN A 657 42.57 2.18 -9.41
N GLY A 658 41.85 3.29 -9.20
CA GLY A 658 41.73 4.38 -10.16
C GLY A 658 40.56 5.30 -9.83
N GLY A 659 40.82 6.60 -9.88
CA GLY A 659 39.93 7.66 -9.41
C GLY A 659 40.73 8.83 -8.84
N ALA A 660 40.16 10.03 -8.87
CA ALA A 660 40.77 11.22 -8.29
C ALA A 660 40.37 11.35 -6.80
N ASP A 661 41.21 10.87 -5.89
CA ASP A 661 41.02 10.97 -4.44
C ASP A 661 42.21 11.64 -3.73
N SER A 662 42.09 11.90 -2.42
CA SER A 662 43.17 12.52 -1.62
C SER A 662 44.52 11.77 -1.70
N LYS A 663 44.46 10.46 -1.99
CA LYS A 663 45.57 9.51 -2.00
C LYS A 663 46.25 9.46 -3.38
N THR A 664 45.52 9.77 -4.45
CA THR A 664 46.04 9.95 -5.83
C THR A 664 46.37 11.40 -6.20
N GLY A 665 45.97 12.39 -5.39
CA GLY A 665 46.35 13.80 -5.53
C GLY A 665 45.18 14.79 -5.64
N GLY A 666 43.94 14.30 -5.56
CA GLY A 666 42.71 15.09 -5.69
C GLY A 666 42.17 15.72 -4.41
N SER A 667 41.02 16.40 -4.56
CA SER A 667 40.43 17.25 -3.51
C SER A 667 39.23 16.66 -2.77
N ALA A 668 38.78 15.47 -3.16
CA ALA A 668 37.73 14.71 -2.50
C ALA A 668 38.30 13.37 -2.03
N ASP A 669 38.32 13.10 -0.73
CA ASP A 669 38.53 11.73 -0.25
C ASP A 669 37.20 10.98 -0.27
N MET A 670 37.22 9.77 -0.84
CA MET A 670 36.10 8.82 -0.80
C MET A 670 36.53 7.68 0.13
N ASP A 671 36.14 7.72 1.40
CA ASP A 671 36.42 6.64 2.35
C ASP A 671 35.19 5.72 2.51
N TYR A 672 35.48 4.44 2.74
CA TYR A 672 34.55 3.34 2.59
C TYR A 672 34.67 2.41 3.80
N GLN A 673 33.70 2.45 4.71
CA GLN A 673 33.57 1.37 5.69
C GLN A 673 32.81 0.22 5.02
N LEU A 674 33.54 -0.86 4.72
CA LEU A 674 33.01 -2.10 4.17
C LEU A 674 32.82 -3.12 5.30
N GLU A 675 31.56 -3.41 5.61
CA GLU A 675 31.14 -4.41 6.57
C GLU A 675 30.52 -5.62 5.85
N VAL A 676 30.49 -6.78 6.51
CA VAL A 676 29.87 -8.00 5.94
C VAL A 676 28.46 -8.15 6.50
N ALA A 677 27.45 -8.18 5.62
CA ALA A 677 26.04 -8.16 6.03
C ALA A 677 25.60 -9.45 6.73
N THR A 678 25.95 -10.61 6.17
CA THR A 678 25.65 -11.93 6.71
C THR A 678 26.94 -12.76 6.82
N PRO A 679 27.75 -12.52 7.86
CA PRO A 679 29.06 -13.15 8.07
C PRO A 679 29.07 -14.68 8.00
N THR A 680 27.94 -15.32 8.32
CA THR A 680 27.76 -16.79 8.36
C THR A 680 27.49 -17.43 7.00
N THR A 681 27.24 -16.63 5.95
CA THR A 681 26.89 -17.13 4.60
C THR A 681 27.89 -16.76 3.52
N MET A 682 28.81 -15.85 3.82
CA MET A 682 29.79 -15.31 2.87
C MET A 682 30.96 -16.28 2.68
N LYS A 683 31.58 -16.17 1.49
CA LYS A 683 32.75 -16.95 1.07
C LYS A 683 33.87 -15.98 0.68
N ASP A 684 35.11 -16.46 0.66
CA ASP A 684 36.24 -15.71 0.11
C ASP A 684 36.00 -15.46 -1.39
N ASP A 685 35.92 -14.18 -1.78
CA ASP A 685 35.72 -13.71 -3.16
C ASP A 685 36.35 -12.32 -3.34
N THR A 686 36.42 -11.81 -4.57
CA THR A 686 36.99 -10.51 -4.92
C THR A 686 36.07 -9.74 -5.86
N PHE A 687 35.68 -8.54 -5.42
CA PHE A 687 34.75 -7.66 -6.12
C PHE A 687 35.38 -6.31 -6.45
N TYR A 688 34.86 -5.63 -7.47
CA TYR A 688 35.19 -4.25 -7.78
C TYR A 688 33.96 -3.36 -7.60
N ILE A 689 34.08 -2.23 -6.91
CA ILE A 689 33.06 -1.18 -6.93
C ILE A 689 33.49 -0.13 -7.95
N ARG A 690 32.69 0.06 -9.00
CA ARG A 690 32.91 1.10 -10.01
C ARG A 690 31.83 2.18 -9.88
N TRP A 691 32.25 3.43 -9.71
CA TRP A 691 31.36 4.58 -9.78
C TRP A 691 31.08 4.95 -11.24
N SER A 692 29.82 5.19 -11.59
CA SER A 692 29.47 5.70 -12.92
C SER A 692 29.78 7.19 -13.08
N HIS A 693 29.72 7.68 -14.32
CA HIS A 693 29.58 9.11 -14.58
C HIS A 693 28.48 9.74 -13.74
N LEU A 694 28.77 10.95 -13.28
CA LEU A 694 28.00 11.72 -12.33
C LEU A 694 26.79 12.37 -13.03
N ARG A 695 25.59 12.29 -12.44
CA ARG A 695 24.35 12.88 -12.97
C ARG A 695 23.85 14.00 -12.04
N ALA A 696 23.10 14.99 -12.55
CA ALA A 696 22.51 16.02 -11.70
C ALA A 696 21.28 16.71 -12.33
N PHE A 697 20.24 16.90 -11.50
CA PHE A 697 19.45 18.14 -11.34
C PHE A 697 18.61 17.99 -10.06
N GLN A 698 18.66 18.95 -9.13
CA GLN A 698 17.66 19.07 -8.05
C GLN A 698 17.56 20.55 -7.59
N GLY A 699 16.52 21.26 -8.03
CA GLY A 699 16.31 22.67 -7.70
C GLY A 699 17.41 23.60 -8.24
N THR A 700 17.77 24.62 -7.46
CA THR A 700 18.77 25.66 -7.82
C THR A 700 20.23 25.24 -7.56
N MET A 701 20.48 24.10 -6.93
CA MET A 701 21.83 23.62 -6.58
C MET A 701 22.22 22.41 -7.44
N ARG A 702 23.41 22.44 -8.07
CA ARG A 702 23.90 21.33 -8.89
C ARG A 702 24.75 20.38 -8.04
N VAL A 703 24.05 19.52 -7.30
CA VAL A 703 24.67 18.45 -6.49
C VAL A 703 25.01 17.22 -7.33
N PRO A 704 26.14 16.53 -7.07
CA PRO A 704 26.48 15.28 -7.74
C PRO A 704 25.65 14.09 -7.24
N ASN A 705 25.08 13.32 -8.17
CA ASN A 705 24.57 11.97 -7.94
C ASN A 705 25.56 10.96 -8.54
N TYR A 706 25.95 9.97 -7.73
CA TYR A 706 26.86 8.90 -8.13
C TYR A 706 26.10 7.56 -8.12
N ARG A 707 26.40 6.66 -9.06
CA ARG A 707 25.85 5.29 -9.08
C ARG A 707 27.00 4.29 -8.89
N PRO A 708 27.16 3.63 -7.73
CA PRO A 708 28.06 2.50 -7.62
C PRO A 708 27.49 1.30 -8.37
N ILE A 709 28.39 0.54 -8.96
CA ILE A 709 28.12 -0.74 -9.62
C ILE A 709 29.09 -1.74 -9.00
N LEU A 710 28.56 -2.77 -8.35
CA LEU A 710 29.34 -3.89 -7.85
C LEU A 710 29.57 -4.86 -8.99
N LEU A 711 30.83 -5.14 -9.30
CA LEU A 711 31.27 -6.07 -10.33
C LEU A 711 31.92 -7.29 -9.67
N ASN A 712 31.73 -8.47 -10.27
CA ASN A 712 32.49 -9.66 -9.90
C ASN A 712 33.94 -9.58 -10.38
N SER A 713 34.76 -10.56 -9.99
CA SER A 713 36.16 -10.71 -10.41
C SER A 713 36.37 -10.74 -11.95
N ALA A 714 35.34 -11.06 -12.74
CA ALA A 714 35.35 -11.04 -14.20
C ALA A 714 34.86 -9.70 -14.83
N GLY A 715 34.49 -8.71 -14.01
CA GLY A 715 34.00 -7.40 -14.47
C GLY A 715 32.51 -7.34 -14.83
N THR A 716 31.75 -8.43 -14.63
CA THR A 716 30.30 -8.46 -14.83
C THR A 716 29.58 -7.84 -13.63
N ALA A 717 28.58 -7.00 -13.86
CA ALA A 717 27.78 -6.40 -12.79
C ALA A 717 26.96 -7.46 -12.02
N ILE A 718 27.08 -7.44 -10.70
CA ILE A 718 26.28 -8.21 -9.75
C ILE A 718 25.09 -7.37 -9.27
N ASP A 719 25.34 -6.11 -8.91
CA ASP A 719 24.37 -5.21 -8.30
C ASP A 719 24.70 -3.74 -8.61
N SER A 720 23.71 -2.85 -8.51
CA SER A 720 23.91 -1.40 -8.66
C SER A 720 22.76 -0.63 -8.04
N MET A 721 23.03 0.57 -7.53
CA MET A 721 21.99 1.46 -6.98
C MET A 721 22.29 2.92 -7.31
N ASN A 722 21.28 3.79 -7.34
CA ASN A 722 21.47 5.21 -7.60
C ASN A 722 21.61 5.97 -6.27
N MET A 723 22.74 6.63 -6.02
CA MET A 723 22.97 7.38 -4.78
C MET A 723 22.87 8.89 -5.04
N ALA A 724 21.70 9.45 -4.75
CA ALA A 724 21.59 10.89 -4.56
C ALA A 724 22.41 11.29 -3.33
N MET A 725 23.23 12.33 -3.44
CA MET A 725 23.92 12.92 -2.30
C MET A 725 23.38 14.32 -2.03
N LYS A 726 23.05 14.58 -0.76
CA LYS A 726 22.78 15.92 -0.27
C LYS A 726 24.12 16.58 0.06
N PHE A 727 24.14 17.90 0.08
CA PHE A 727 25.31 18.69 0.46
C PHE A 727 24.89 19.75 1.46
N GLY A 728 25.68 19.88 2.53
CA GLY A 728 25.57 20.90 3.56
C GLY A 728 26.95 21.49 3.85
N ILE A 729 26.97 22.66 4.47
CA ILE A 729 28.19 23.34 4.94
C ILE A 729 28.00 23.57 6.44
N TYR A 730 28.88 22.99 7.26
CA TYR A 730 28.78 23.07 8.73
C TYR A 730 29.75 24.12 9.30
N GLY A 731 29.28 25.36 9.36
CA GLY A 731 30.09 26.49 9.86
C GLY A 731 31.21 26.89 8.89
N ASN A 732 32.39 27.18 9.43
CA ASN A 732 33.55 27.65 8.65
C ASN A 732 34.53 26.54 8.24
N ASP A 733 34.30 25.29 8.65
CA ASP A 733 35.12 24.12 8.29
C ASP A 733 34.32 23.14 7.43
N VAL A 734 34.99 22.50 6.48
CA VAL A 734 34.35 21.73 5.38
C VAL A 734 34.23 20.24 5.72
N THR A 735 34.28 19.90 7.01
CA THR A 735 34.48 18.53 7.51
C THR A 735 33.21 17.69 7.64
N GLY A 736 32.05 18.21 7.26
CA GLY A 736 30.75 17.53 7.41
C GLY A 736 29.82 17.70 6.22
N THR A 737 29.99 16.91 5.17
CA THR A 737 28.97 16.73 4.12
C THR A 737 28.01 15.60 4.51
N THR A 738 26.74 15.91 4.77
CA THR A 738 25.73 14.88 5.06
C THR A 738 25.12 14.31 3.78
N PHE A 739 25.25 12.99 3.65
CA PHE A 739 24.57 12.14 2.67
C PHE A 739 23.02 12.24 2.78
N PHE A 740 22.24 11.61 1.89
CA PHE A 740 20.77 11.48 2.05
C PHE A 740 20.40 10.41 3.10
N GLY A 741 20.94 10.55 4.31
CA GLY A 741 20.89 9.61 5.43
C GLY A 741 21.67 10.15 6.64
N THR A 742 21.80 9.38 7.73
CA THR A 742 22.78 9.67 8.78
C THR A 742 24.17 9.19 8.35
N ILE A 743 25.16 9.32 9.23
CA ILE A 743 26.51 8.76 9.04
C ILE A 743 26.54 7.21 9.18
N ASP A 744 25.37 6.63 9.49
CA ASP A 744 25.16 5.22 9.84
C ASP A 744 24.29 4.50 8.79
N ASP A 745 23.78 5.21 7.77
CA ASP A 745 23.01 4.62 6.66
C ASP A 745 23.89 3.64 5.88
N GLN A 746 23.35 2.43 5.65
CA GLN A 746 24.13 1.27 5.24
C GLN A 746 23.60 0.68 3.93
N PHE A 747 24.43 0.71 2.90
CA PHE A 747 24.05 0.31 1.55
C PHE A 747 24.47 -1.14 1.30
N LEU A 748 23.49 -2.02 1.17
CA LEU A 748 23.75 -3.41 0.79
C LEU A 748 23.98 -3.50 -0.72
N MET A 749 25.14 -4.02 -1.11
CA MET A 749 25.43 -4.44 -2.49
C MET A 749 26.04 -5.83 -2.45
N GLY A 750 25.37 -6.83 -3.01
CA GLY A 750 25.89 -8.21 -3.13
C GLY A 750 26.39 -8.86 -1.82
N GLY A 751 25.81 -8.51 -0.66
CA GLY A 751 26.23 -9.03 0.66
C GLY A 751 27.29 -8.19 1.40
N LEU A 752 27.90 -7.21 0.73
CA LEU A 752 28.72 -6.18 1.36
C LEU A 752 27.84 -5.01 1.80
N VAL A 753 28.07 -4.52 3.01
CA VAL A 753 27.51 -3.29 3.54
C VAL A 753 28.53 -2.17 3.33
N TYR A 754 28.07 -1.11 2.70
CA TYR A 754 28.88 0.02 2.27
C TYR A 754 28.38 1.30 2.96
N LYS A 755 29.27 2.03 3.63
CA LYS A 755 29.02 3.37 4.18
C LYS A 755 29.86 4.41 3.42
N PRO A 756 29.28 5.32 2.62
CA PRO A 756 30.01 6.36 1.93
C PRO A 756 30.43 7.49 2.88
N TRP A 757 31.71 7.85 2.87
CA TRP A 757 32.15 9.16 3.37
C TRP A 757 32.81 9.98 2.25
N ILE A 758 32.36 11.22 2.06
CA ILE A 758 33.08 12.22 1.26
C ILE A 758 33.75 13.21 2.22
N ASN A 759 35.05 13.41 2.06
CA ASN A 759 35.78 14.49 2.74
C ASN A 759 36.33 15.46 1.69
N TRP A 760 35.79 16.69 1.62
CA TRP A 760 36.21 17.69 0.63
C TRP A 760 37.17 18.71 1.25
N ASN A 761 38.45 18.63 0.89
CA ASN A 761 39.44 19.60 1.34
C ASN A 761 39.58 20.74 0.34
N GLN A 762 39.01 21.91 0.65
CA GLN A 762 39.10 23.12 -0.22
C GLN A 762 40.54 23.63 -0.43
N LYS A 763 41.51 23.22 0.39
CA LYS A 763 42.93 23.60 0.28
C LYS A 763 43.80 22.56 -0.45
N ALA A 764 43.23 21.41 -0.82
CA ALA A 764 43.93 20.38 -1.59
C ALA A 764 44.08 20.65 -3.11
N PRO A 765 43.17 21.36 -3.81
CA PRO A 765 43.35 21.66 -5.23
C PRO A 765 44.63 22.47 -5.48
N LYS A 766 45.60 21.84 -6.16
CA LYS A 766 46.84 22.45 -6.63
C LYS A 766 47.07 22.09 -8.09
N VAL A 767 47.95 22.83 -8.75
CA VAL A 767 48.54 22.46 -10.05
C VAL A 767 50.04 22.36 -9.80
N ASP A 768 50.57 21.15 -9.92
CA ASP A 768 51.95 20.82 -9.51
C ASP A 768 52.96 21.19 -10.61
N SER A 769 52.61 20.91 -11.86
CA SER A 769 53.34 21.33 -13.05
C SER A 769 52.40 21.50 -14.25
N ILE A 770 52.93 22.00 -15.36
CA ILE A 770 52.29 21.98 -16.69
C ILE A 770 53.38 21.69 -17.72
N VAL A 771 53.14 20.77 -18.65
CA VAL A 771 54.16 20.23 -19.56
C VAL A 771 53.75 20.49 -21.00
N ILE A 772 54.31 21.55 -21.58
CA ILE A 772 54.02 21.98 -22.95
C ILE A 772 54.93 21.22 -23.91
N ILE A 773 54.33 20.38 -24.74
CA ILE A 773 54.94 19.68 -25.87
C ILE A 773 54.48 20.40 -27.15
N GLU A 774 55.41 21.06 -27.83
CA GLU A 774 55.13 21.85 -29.04
C GLU A 774 55.23 20.96 -30.29
N ALA A 775 54.37 21.21 -31.28
CA ALA A 775 54.34 20.48 -32.55
C ALA A 775 55.68 20.58 -33.31
N VAL A 776 56.05 19.53 -34.05
CA VAL A 776 57.35 19.46 -34.74
C VAL A 776 57.42 20.51 -35.86
N GLY A 777 58.19 21.58 -35.63
CA GLY A 777 58.31 22.73 -36.53
C GLY A 777 57.32 23.87 -36.26
N GLY A 778 56.57 23.80 -35.14
CA GLY A 778 55.58 24.79 -34.74
C GLY A 778 56.15 26.08 -34.13
N ARG A 779 55.23 26.96 -33.70
CA ARG A 779 55.50 28.27 -33.11
C ARG A 779 55.50 28.21 -31.59
N THR A 780 56.67 28.39 -30.98
CA THR A 780 56.81 28.37 -29.52
C THR A 780 55.85 29.32 -28.81
N TYR A 781 55.11 28.78 -27.83
CA TYR A 781 54.17 29.57 -27.04
C TYR A 781 54.93 30.46 -26.05
N PRO A 782 54.59 31.75 -25.89
CA PRO A 782 55.20 32.59 -24.86
C PRO A 782 54.88 32.05 -23.45
N ARG A 783 55.81 31.29 -22.86
CA ARG A 783 55.63 30.65 -21.55
C ARG A 783 55.32 31.64 -20.42
N ASP A 784 55.71 32.91 -20.58
CA ASP A 784 55.37 34.02 -19.67
C ASP A 784 53.89 34.46 -19.71
N SER A 785 53.11 33.93 -20.66
CA SER A 785 51.69 34.22 -20.89
C SER A 785 50.76 33.12 -20.36
N ILE A 786 51.30 31.97 -19.95
CA ILE A 786 50.52 30.87 -19.39
C ILE A 786 50.44 31.05 -17.87
N LYS A 787 49.21 31.07 -17.36
CA LYS A 787 48.91 31.02 -15.92
C LYS A 787 47.75 30.07 -15.70
N VAL A 788 47.96 29.08 -14.85
CA VAL A 788 46.84 28.33 -14.26
C VAL A 788 46.41 29.01 -12.97
N GLN A 789 45.10 29.23 -12.82
CA GLN A 789 44.49 29.74 -11.60
C GLN A 789 43.56 28.68 -11.00
N ILE A 790 43.83 28.27 -9.76
CA ILE A 790 42.87 27.55 -8.92
C ILE A 790 41.70 28.49 -8.62
N GLN A 791 40.47 27.96 -8.62
CA GLN A 791 39.31 28.70 -8.15
C GLN A 791 39.07 28.38 -6.68
N ASP A 792 39.63 29.22 -5.81
CA ASP A 792 39.77 29.03 -4.36
C ASP A 792 38.44 28.99 -3.57
N ALA A 793 37.31 29.18 -4.23
CA ALA A 793 36.00 29.27 -3.59
C ALA A 793 34.93 28.45 -4.32
N VAL A 794 33.97 27.94 -3.55
CA VAL A 794 32.61 27.63 -4.04
C VAL A 794 31.84 28.94 -4.23
N PHE A 795 32.37 29.77 -5.14
CA PHE A 795 31.91 31.09 -5.59
C PHE A 795 31.74 32.20 -4.54
N GLY A 796 31.99 33.43 -4.98
CA GLY A 796 31.53 34.61 -4.26
C GLY A 796 30.02 34.81 -4.49
N GLY A 797 29.21 34.48 -3.49
CA GLY A 797 27.76 34.68 -3.49
C GLY A 797 26.94 33.41 -3.78
N PRO A 798 25.72 33.28 -3.24
CA PRO A 798 24.97 32.02 -3.13
C PRO A 798 24.30 31.52 -4.43
N SER A 799 24.59 32.12 -5.58
CA SER A 799 23.72 32.02 -6.77
C SER A 799 24.15 31.00 -7.84
N TYR A 800 25.39 30.48 -7.81
CA TYR A 800 25.97 29.69 -8.92
C TYR A 800 26.81 28.51 -8.43
N ILE A 801 26.17 27.49 -7.85
CA ILE A 801 26.87 26.33 -7.28
C ILE A 801 26.98 25.21 -8.32
N THR A 802 28.15 25.12 -8.98
CA THR A 802 28.56 24.00 -9.85
C THR A 802 29.65 23.18 -9.15
N ALA A 803 29.34 21.93 -8.80
CA ALA A 803 30.32 20.93 -8.35
C ALA A 803 30.98 20.25 -9.57
N TRP A 804 32.27 19.92 -9.47
CA TRP A 804 33.11 19.47 -10.59
C TRP A 804 33.49 18.00 -10.42
N GLN A 805 33.57 17.27 -11.54
CA GLN A 805 33.41 15.81 -11.53
C GLN A 805 34.74 15.03 -11.61
N TRP A 806 35.80 15.70 -12.05
CA TRP A 806 37.12 15.14 -12.32
C TRP A 806 38.23 15.95 -11.61
N ARG A 807 37.96 16.47 -10.40
CA ARG A 807 38.93 17.28 -9.65
C ARG A 807 40.02 16.39 -9.04
N GLY A 808 41.24 16.47 -9.58
CA GLY A 808 42.40 15.77 -9.03
C GLY A 808 43.06 14.75 -9.92
N SER A 809 42.57 14.58 -11.16
CA SER A 809 43.26 13.81 -12.18
C SER A 809 44.40 14.62 -12.82
N ASP A 810 45.37 13.91 -13.39
CA ASP A 810 46.26 14.43 -14.42
C ASP A 810 45.48 14.59 -15.74
N PHE A 811 45.68 15.72 -16.41
CA PHE A 811 44.99 16.06 -17.66
C PHE A 811 45.97 16.31 -18.80
N GLU A 812 45.56 15.91 -20.00
CA GLU A 812 46.26 16.19 -21.25
C GLU A 812 45.32 16.93 -22.20
N ILE A 813 45.74 18.10 -22.67
CA ILE A 813 44.98 18.96 -23.59
C ILE A 813 45.64 18.91 -24.97
N ARG A 814 45.01 18.18 -25.91
CA ARG A 814 45.49 18.06 -27.30
C ARG A 814 44.87 19.15 -28.15
N TRP A 815 45.69 20.01 -28.74
CA TRP A 815 45.25 21.17 -29.52
C TRP A 815 45.11 20.88 -31.01
N LYS A 816 44.12 21.53 -31.63
CA LYS A 816 43.80 21.35 -33.05
C LYS A 816 43.20 22.62 -33.67
N ASP A 817 43.81 23.12 -34.73
CA ASP A 817 43.25 24.21 -35.52
C ASP A 817 42.02 23.76 -36.30
N THR A 818 41.14 24.73 -36.54
CA THR A 818 40.01 24.61 -37.45
C THR A 818 39.68 25.99 -38.03
N VAL A 819 38.60 26.08 -38.81
CA VAL A 819 37.96 27.35 -39.14
C VAL A 819 36.55 27.38 -38.55
N ASN A 820 36.12 28.54 -38.06
CA ASN A 820 34.73 28.73 -37.67
C ASN A 820 33.82 28.86 -38.91
N ALA A 821 32.49 28.88 -38.71
CA ALA A 821 31.53 29.00 -39.82
C ALA A 821 31.66 30.31 -40.65
N SER A 822 32.37 31.32 -40.13
CA SER A 822 32.69 32.58 -40.79
C SER A 822 34.12 32.60 -41.38
N ALA A 823 34.70 31.42 -41.63
CA ALA A 823 36.05 31.21 -42.16
C ALA A 823 37.19 31.87 -41.35
N GLN A 824 36.95 32.23 -40.08
CA GLN A 824 38.01 32.76 -39.21
C GLN A 824 38.88 31.61 -38.67
N PRO A 825 40.20 31.79 -38.54
CA PRO A 825 41.06 30.85 -37.85
C PRO A 825 40.56 30.60 -36.43
N ALA A 826 40.46 29.32 -36.07
CA ALA A 826 39.91 28.87 -34.80
C ALA A 826 40.72 27.72 -34.22
N LEU A 827 40.58 27.50 -32.92
CA LEU A 827 41.31 26.54 -32.12
C LEU A 827 40.33 25.69 -31.31
N THR A 828 40.46 24.38 -31.41
CA THR A 828 39.71 23.35 -30.68
C THR A 828 40.67 22.55 -29.79
N ALA A 829 40.13 21.83 -28.81
CA ALA A 829 40.89 20.90 -28.00
C ALA A 829 40.13 19.57 -27.79
N GLN A 830 40.89 18.50 -27.54
CA GLN A 830 40.42 17.28 -26.89
C GLN A 830 41.07 17.18 -25.52
N VAL A 831 40.32 16.83 -24.48
CA VAL A 831 40.82 16.68 -23.11
C VAL A 831 40.81 15.22 -22.73
N TRP A 832 41.93 14.73 -22.22
CA TRP A 832 42.06 13.38 -21.69
C TRP A 832 42.34 13.44 -20.19
N ASP A 833 41.59 12.65 -19.44
CA ASP A 833 41.87 12.35 -18.04
C ASP A 833 42.80 11.13 -18.03
N LEU A 834 44.08 11.37 -17.71
CA LEU A 834 45.11 10.33 -17.76
C LEU A 834 45.00 9.37 -16.57
N THR A 835 44.59 9.88 -15.40
CA THR A 835 44.41 9.11 -14.16
C THR A 835 43.30 8.05 -14.30
N ASN A 836 42.26 8.35 -15.07
CA ASN A 836 41.15 7.44 -15.36
C ASN A 836 41.21 6.82 -16.77
N ASN A 837 42.19 7.21 -17.59
CA ASN A 837 42.42 6.77 -18.98
C ASN A 837 41.17 6.90 -19.87
N ILE A 838 40.56 8.09 -19.90
CA ILE A 838 39.37 8.41 -20.72
C ILE A 838 39.49 9.76 -21.41
N GLU A 839 38.87 9.91 -22.58
CA GLU A 839 38.55 11.23 -23.11
C GLU A 839 37.41 11.85 -22.29
N VAL A 840 37.54 13.15 -21.96
CA VAL A 840 36.53 13.92 -21.23
C VAL A 840 35.66 14.65 -22.26
N PRO A 841 34.45 14.15 -22.59
CA PRO A 841 33.69 14.62 -23.74
C PRO A 841 33.10 16.01 -23.48
N LEU A 842 33.07 16.88 -24.49
CA LEU A 842 32.45 18.20 -24.39
C LEU A 842 30.93 18.17 -24.65
N GLU A 843 30.16 18.73 -23.74
CA GLU A 843 28.71 18.90 -23.77
C GLU A 843 28.31 20.05 -24.70
N ALA A 844 27.38 19.80 -25.62
CA ALA A 844 26.79 20.84 -26.45
C ALA A 844 25.98 21.83 -25.59
N GLY A 845 26.25 23.14 -25.76
CA GLY A 845 25.41 24.20 -25.20
C GLY A 845 25.62 24.55 -23.71
N VAL A 846 26.61 23.98 -23.02
CA VAL A 846 26.83 24.28 -21.58
C VAL A 846 27.94 25.31 -21.32
N THR A 847 27.55 26.46 -20.79
CA THR A 847 28.49 27.43 -20.20
C THR A 847 29.10 26.88 -18.91
N LYS A 848 30.17 27.53 -18.41
CA LYS A 848 30.74 27.28 -17.07
C LYS A 848 29.69 27.15 -15.95
N ALA A 849 28.56 27.88 -16.03
CA ALA A 849 27.53 27.89 -15.00
C ALA A 849 26.51 26.73 -15.11
N ASN A 850 26.51 25.94 -16.20
CA ASN A 850 25.54 24.87 -16.42
C ASN A 850 26.10 23.53 -16.93
N MET A 851 27.41 23.31 -16.87
CA MET A 851 28.06 22.02 -17.19
C MET A 851 27.58 20.88 -16.27
N VAL A 852 27.50 19.65 -16.79
CA VAL A 852 26.98 18.48 -16.05
C VAL A 852 27.67 17.14 -16.37
N LYS A 853 28.69 17.12 -17.25
CA LYS A 853 29.49 15.92 -17.62
C LYS A 853 30.94 16.26 -17.95
N SER A 854 31.16 17.38 -18.64
CA SER A 854 32.45 17.67 -19.29
C SER A 854 33.52 18.26 -18.38
N SER A 855 33.13 19.04 -17.36
CA SER A 855 34.06 19.77 -16.48
C SER A 855 35.12 20.67 -17.16
N TRP A 856 35.08 20.90 -18.48
CA TRP A 856 35.98 21.79 -19.22
C TRP A 856 35.28 22.58 -20.34
N CYS A 857 35.64 23.85 -20.54
CA CYS A 857 35.15 24.69 -21.66
C CYS A 857 36.01 25.94 -21.85
N PHE A 858 35.91 26.60 -23.01
CA PHE A 858 36.55 27.89 -23.27
C PHE A 858 35.67 29.08 -22.84
N ASN A 859 36.31 30.15 -22.36
CA ASN A 859 35.63 31.35 -21.84
C ASN A 859 35.68 32.56 -22.79
N PRO A 860 34.54 32.90 -23.42
CA PRO A 860 34.17 34.28 -23.74
C PRO A 860 32.97 34.73 -22.87
N LEU A 861 33.09 35.89 -22.22
CA LEU A 861 31.96 36.48 -21.50
C LEU A 861 30.85 36.90 -22.49
N ALA A 862 29.61 36.49 -22.18
CA ALA A 862 28.36 36.89 -22.84
C ALA A 862 28.08 36.38 -24.27
N ALA A 863 28.09 35.05 -24.50
CA ALA A 863 27.35 34.43 -25.62
C ALA A 863 26.96 32.95 -25.41
N GLY A 864 25.96 32.68 -24.53
CA GLY A 864 25.05 31.52 -24.61
C GLY A 864 25.58 30.09 -24.35
N ASN A 865 26.63 29.64 -25.06
CA ASN A 865 26.94 28.22 -25.25
C ASN A 865 28.33 27.81 -24.74
N GLY A 866 28.45 26.54 -24.34
CA GLY A 866 29.74 25.85 -24.29
C GLY A 866 30.38 25.83 -25.67
N SER A 867 31.53 26.47 -25.79
CA SER A 867 32.22 26.64 -27.07
C SER A 867 33.23 25.50 -27.28
N VAL A 868 33.07 24.77 -28.38
CA VAL A 868 34.00 23.71 -28.84
C VAL A 868 35.29 24.33 -29.41
N LEU A 869 35.19 25.58 -29.88
CA LEU A 869 36.26 26.33 -30.51
C LEU A 869 36.35 27.75 -29.94
N VAL A 870 37.56 28.30 -30.03
CA VAL A 870 37.88 29.72 -29.85
C VAL A 870 38.29 30.28 -31.21
N ASP A 871 37.93 31.51 -31.58
CA ASP A 871 38.37 32.13 -32.84
C ASP A 871 39.06 33.49 -32.66
N SER A 872 39.72 33.96 -33.71
CA SER A 872 40.46 35.22 -33.74
C SER A 872 39.60 36.48 -33.55
N SER A 873 38.28 36.39 -33.75
CA SER A 873 37.35 37.53 -33.72
C SER A 873 36.71 37.73 -32.34
N THR A 874 36.49 36.64 -31.61
CA THR A 874 36.02 36.59 -30.21
C THR A 874 37.14 36.79 -29.17
N ALA A 875 38.37 37.04 -29.65
CA ALA A 875 39.63 36.93 -28.93
C ALA A 875 39.90 38.06 -27.89
N SER A 876 39.12 38.09 -26.81
CA SER A 876 39.11 39.17 -25.80
C SER A 876 40.26 39.14 -24.76
N TYR A 877 40.15 40.00 -23.73
CA TYR A 877 41.08 40.05 -22.58
C TYR A 877 40.81 38.97 -21.52
N THR A 878 39.70 38.25 -21.52
CA THR A 878 39.30 37.36 -20.38
C THR A 878 39.41 35.87 -20.69
N MET A 879 40.05 35.52 -21.80
CA MET A 879 40.08 34.17 -22.34
C MET A 879 40.90 33.20 -21.51
N GLY A 880 40.33 32.03 -21.27
CA GLY A 880 41.03 30.88 -20.71
C GLY A 880 40.20 29.62 -20.94
N MET A 881 40.84 28.48 -20.73
CA MET A 881 40.18 27.18 -20.68
C MET A 881 39.88 26.86 -19.21
N HIS A 882 38.60 26.74 -18.86
CA HIS A 882 38.20 26.10 -17.63
C HIS A 882 38.40 24.61 -17.78
N ILE A 883 38.98 23.95 -16.78
CA ILE A 883 39.17 22.49 -16.72
C ILE A 883 39.27 22.07 -15.25
N ALA A 884 38.47 21.08 -14.85
CA ALA A 884 38.50 20.47 -13.51
C ALA A 884 38.47 21.44 -12.31
N GLY A 885 37.89 22.64 -12.47
CA GLY A 885 37.86 23.70 -11.44
C GLY A 885 39.09 24.63 -11.40
N ALA A 886 40.10 24.38 -12.22
CA ALA A 886 41.15 25.33 -12.53
C ALA A 886 40.77 26.22 -13.73
N THR A 887 41.62 27.18 -14.09
CA THR A 887 41.51 27.94 -15.35
C THR A 887 42.89 28.16 -15.92
N VAL A 888 43.15 27.57 -17.08
CA VAL A 888 44.37 27.76 -17.87
C VAL A 888 44.16 29.02 -18.71
N PHE A 889 44.68 30.14 -18.23
CA PHE A 889 44.82 31.36 -19.03
C PHE A 889 46.08 31.25 -19.88
N PHE A 890 45.97 31.58 -21.16
CA PHE A 890 47.11 31.58 -22.08
C PHE A 890 47.55 32.99 -22.51
N ASN A 891 46.84 34.04 -22.10
CA ASN A 891 47.20 35.45 -22.32
C ASN A 891 47.50 36.24 -21.02
N TYR A 892 47.91 35.59 -19.93
CA TYR A 892 48.19 36.25 -18.65
C TYR A 892 49.69 36.48 -18.45
N ALA A 893 50.14 37.73 -18.34
CA ALA A 893 51.55 38.06 -18.14
C ALA A 893 51.82 38.90 -16.89
N ARG A 894 52.72 38.41 -16.03
CA ARG A 894 53.12 38.96 -14.71
C ARG A 894 51.95 39.16 -13.73
N THR A 895 51.12 40.17 -13.98
CA THR A 895 49.99 40.58 -13.14
C THR A 895 48.72 40.91 -13.93
N SER A 896 48.74 40.87 -15.28
CA SER A 896 47.66 41.41 -16.12
C SER A 896 47.41 40.59 -17.40
N MET A 897 46.21 40.72 -17.97
CA MET A 897 45.82 40.06 -19.23
C MET A 897 46.28 40.86 -20.46
N ARG A 898 46.97 40.18 -21.38
CA ARG A 898 47.29 40.66 -22.73
C ARG A 898 46.05 40.52 -23.64
N ARG A 899 45.95 41.32 -24.71
CA ARG A 899 44.92 41.09 -25.75
C ARG A 899 45.25 39.80 -26.49
N MET A 900 44.30 38.88 -26.58
CA MET A 900 44.53 37.66 -27.37
C MET A 900 44.66 37.97 -28.86
N THR A 901 43.98 38.99 -29.40
CA THR A 901 44.20 39.46 -30.80
C THR A 901 45.66 39.81 -31.11
N THR A 902 46.48 40.20 -30.13
CA THR A 902 47.93 40.42 -30.30
C THR A 902 48.80 39.18 -30.06
N LEU A 903 48.27 38.14 -29.40
CA LEU A 903 48.95 36.86 -29.18
C LEU A 903 48.51 35.76 -30.17
N TRP A 904 47.42 35.95 -30.90
CA TRP A 904 46.85 34.97 -31.84
C TRP A 904 47.81 34.40 -32.90
N PRO A 905 48.83 35.15 -33.40
CA PRO A 905 49.86 34.57 -34.27
C PRO A 905 50.76 33.53 -33.58
N HIS A 906 50.72 33.45 -32.25
CA HIS A 906 51.46 32.54 -31.37
C HIS A 906 50.52 31.66 -30.54
N ARG A 907 49.23 31.49 -30.93
CA ARG A 907 48.30 30.56 -30.27
C ARG A 907 48.82 29.11 -30.31
N PRO A 908 48.33 28.19 -29.44
CA PRO A 908 48.56 26.76 -29.63
C PRO A 908 48.02 26.29 -30.99
N GLU A 909 48.72 25.38 -31.64
CA GLU A 909 48.38 24.89 -32.98
C GLU A 909 48.28 23.35 -33.05
N THR A 910 47.95 22.83 -34.22
CA THR A 910 47.59 21.42 -34.42
C THR A 910 48.74 20.48 -34.10
N GLY A 911 48.59 19.72 -33.01
CA GLY A 911 49.59 18.77 -32.52
C GLY A 911 50.34 19.22 -31.27
N ASP A 912 50.09 20.44 -30.75
CA ASP A 912 50.53 20.80 -29.41
C ASP A 912 49.78 19.98 -28.35
N ILE A 913 50.48 19.65 -27.26
CA ILE A 913 49.93 18.92 -26.10
C ILE A 913 50.34 19.67 -24.82
N TRP A 914 49.39 19.98 -23.95
CA TRP A 914 49.54 20.77 -22.72
C TRP A 914 49.03 20.05 -21.47
#